data_AF-A0A2D6MLG0-F1
#
_entry.id   AF-A0A2D6MLG0-F1
#
_cell.length_a   1.000
_cell.length_b   1.000
_cell.length_c   1.000
_cell.angle_alpha   90.00
_cell.angle_beta   90.00
_cell.angle_gamma   90.00
#
_symmetry.space_group_name_H-M   'P 1'
#
loop_
_entity.id
_entity.type
_entity.pdbx_description
1 polymer ?
#
loop_
_entity_poly.entity_id
_entity_poly.type
_entity_poly.pdbx_seq_one_letter_code
_entity_poly.pdbx_strand_id
1 'polypeptide(L)'
;MLNRVTLYIVISSLIVLPIIALTNLSKVAVASEVATYLASIEPATDWIIMAQSAIGATTSDTSFLQELDGTGSVNDYATYILAITSLGQDPRSFGNENLVYGLRQLVTNRQIGDETLMNDDIFGLLALRAAGVPTSDPLVTQTVNYIKNNQLEDGGWNWSINSESSSTDYTAMGIMALISAGVSASNSSIIDASDYLSNIQKDDGGFPMASGQISNTASTAWALSALYAMEADISFWKPSTQSPIDYLNARQHADGYFLFDETSTEADLFTPITTSYASIALSEKYYPITIISTPPQVHVRIEGQTSTICDIETEGRTALDVIKATAGACDYTYVIEDTQYGPYLTTIAGEAAAELLGWSYLPNYNPAQVGAADHDMVEGDYLLWFYGAWNDLPLRIVHDETQVELNSTITAVVQVYFESAWQPIESATLARGAETFTTDANGQVSLSWSENGAYYLTATADAGVRSEQVLVVVGDAGEQVSLPLSVTIGGNDGRGGGGQDPAPSSVTFGVSGDLSFGTLNPGQSSTKSATLSNNSTSSISESRFQVQGIANAVATERVRVTNTDIMEQRYELSTSNEYDISMSHLEFKLSPGKSKDVVLRFRQPQESSQTQLSLLSFDANQTGPLKVGNGIKLPIEFITAKIAGASISDTSLLSAPTFSSWNIVIYVIDAILIVIASWLVTRRKFAYKRAGNYQISFI
;
A
#
# COMPACT_ATOMS: atom_id res chain seq x y z
N MET A 1 30.87 -48.37 -8.06
CA MET A 1 30.53 -46.93 -8.04
C MET A 1 29.15 -46.65 -7.43
N LEU A 2 28.15 -47.53 -7.56
CA LEU A 2 26.81 -47.32 -6.99
C LEU A 2 26.74 -47.27 -5.45
N ASN A 3 27.60 -47.98 -4.71
CA ASN A 3 27.54 -47.99 -3.24
C ASN A 3 28.09 -46.75 -2.52
N ARG A 4 28.84 -45.87 -3.20
CA ARG A 4 29.40 -44.66 -2.56
C ARG A 4 28.43 -43.48 -2.61
N VAL A 5 27.65 -43.35 -3.68
CA VAL A 5 26.69 -42.24 -3.85
C VAL A 5 25.52 -42.36 -2.88
N THR A 6 24.98 -43.58 -2.66
CA THR A 6 23.91 -43.81 -1.69
C THR A 6 24.36 -43.56 -0.25
N LEU A 7 25.62 -43.88 0.09
CA LEU A 7 26.17 -43.64 1.42
C LEU A 7 26.36 -42.14 1.70
N TYR A 8 26.77 -41.35 0.71
CA TYR A 8 26.88 -39.89 0.83
C TYR A 8 25.52 -39.21 0.98
N ILE A 9 24.48 -39.66 0.26
CA ILE A 9 23.12 -39.12 0.36
C ILE A 9 22.50 -39.44 1.72
N VAL A 10 22.74 -40.64 2.26
CA VAL A 10 22.25 -41.04 3.60
C VAL A 10 22.99 -40.32 4.72
N ILE A 11 24.31 -40.11 4.60
CA ILE A 11 25.10 -39.34 5.58
C ILE A 11 24.76 -37.85 5.53
N SER A 12 24.55 -37.26 4.34
CA SER A 12 24.14 -35.85 4.23
C SER A 12 22.74 -35.62 4.80
N SER A 13 21.80 -36.54 4.59
CA SER A 13 20.46 -36.44 5.19
C SER A 13 20.45 -36.72 6.70
N LEU A 14 21.32 -37.59 7.22
CA LEU A 14 21.50 -37.83 8.67
C LEU A 14 22.20 -36.67 9.42
N ILE A 15 22.89 -35.77 8.72
CA ILE A 15 23.54 -34.60 9.33
C ILE A 15 22.68 -33.34 9.15
N VAL A 16 22.05 -33.16 7.98
CA VAL A 16 21.27 -31.95 7.67
C VAL A 16 19.91 -31.93 8.39
N LEU A 17 19.21 -33.06 8.51
CA LEU A 17 17.91 -33.11 9.21
C LEU A 17 18.00 -32.81 10.72
N PRO A 18 18.96 -33.36 11.49
CA PRO A 18 19.10 -32.96 12.89
C PRO A 18 19.56 -31.51 13.03
N ILE A 19 20.40 -30.97 12.13
CA ILE A 19 20.78 -29.55 12.19
C ILE A 19 19.57 -28.64 11.96
N ILE A 20 18.72 -28.92 10.96
CA ILE A 20 17.48 -28.16 10.71
C ILE A 20 16.49 -28.32 11.88
N ALA A 21 16.39 -29.51 12.47
CA ALA A 21 15.55 -29.72 13.65
C ALA A 21 16.10 -28.98 14.88
N LEU A 22 17.41 -28.96 15.09
CA LEU A 22 18.09 -28.23 16.16
C LEU A 22 17.94 -26.71 15.99
N THR A 23 18.05 -26.17 14.76
CA THR A 23 17.84 -24.74 14.49
C THR A 23 16.38 -24.32 14.66
N ASN A 24 15.42 -25.19 14.30
CA ASN A 24 14.01 -24.93 14.54
C ASN A 24 13.66 -25.03 16.03
N LEU A 25 14.24 -25.99 16.75
CA LEU A 25 14.08 -26.11 18.21
C LEU A 25 14.67 -24.90 18.95
N SER A 26 15.82 -24.37 18.51
CA SER A 26 16.42 -23.17 19.13
C SER A 26 15.62 -21.90 18.84
N LYS A 27 15.11 -21.71 17.61
CA LYS A 27 14.20 -20.59 17.27
C LYS A 27 12.92 -20.64 18.12
N VAL A 28 12.35 -21.83 18.31
CA VAL A 28 11.14 -22.04 19.13
C VAL A 28 11.41 -21.80 20.62
N ALA A 29 12.59 -22.22 21.13
CA ALA A 29 12.96 -21.99 22.54
C ALA A 29 13.17 -20.50 22.85
N VAL A 30 13.90 -19.78 21.98
CA VAL A 30 14.10 -18.32 22.05
C VAL A 30 12.77 -17.57 22.04
N ALA A 31 11.85 -17.93 21.15
CA ALA A 31 10.52 -17.33 21.12
C ALA A 31 9.74 -17.54 22.44
N SER A 32 9.97 -18.64 23.17
CA SER A 32 9.27 -18.91 24.44
C SER A 32 9.77 -18.07 25.63
N GLU A 33 11.08 -17.81 25.72
CA GLU A 33 11.66 -16.97 26.78
C GLU A 33 11.27 -15.51 26.57
N VAL A 34 11.33 -15.05 25.33
CA VAL A 34 10.89 -13.71 24.91
C VAL A 34 9.40 -13.51 25.22
N ALA A 35 8.55 -14.48 24.85
CA ALA A 35 7.11 -14.42 25.16
C ALA A 35 6.85 -14.34 26.67
N THR A 36 7.62 -15.10 27.47
CA THR A 36 7.52 -15.07 28.94
C THR A 36 7.93 -13.72 29.51
N TYR A 37 9.01 -13.14 29.02
CA TYR A 37 9.46 -11.81 29.44
C TYR A 37 8.40 -10.74 29.11
N LEU A 38 7.93 -10.69 27.85
CA LEU A 38 6.93 -9.71 27.43
C LEU A 38 5.63 -9.81 28.23
N ALA A 39 5.16 -11.03 28.53
CA ALA A 39 3.99 -11.27 29.36
C ALA A 39 4.18 -10.89 30.85
N SER A 40 5.42 -10.68 31.31
CA SER A 40 5.72 -10.26 32.69
C SER A 40 5.68 -8.74 32.90
N ILE A 41 5.63 -7.96 31.81
CA ILE A 41 5.62 -6.50 31.86
C ILE A 41 4.19 -6.00 32.05
N GLU A 42 3.95 -5.34 33.18
CA GLU A 42 2.64 -4.79 33.54
C GLU A 42 2.78 -3.33 34.04
N PRO A 43 2.04 -2.36 33.47
CA PRO A 43 1.09 -2.53 32.36
C PRO A 43 1.80 -2.83 31.04
N ALA A 44 1.15 -3.60 30.16
CA ALA A 44 1.60 -3.80 28.79
C ALA A 44 1.52 -2.48 27.99
N THR A 45 2.35 -2.37 26.95
CA THR A 45 2.32 -1.25 26.00
C THR A 45 1.86 -1.72 24.62
N ASP A 46 1.46 -0.80 23.77
CA ASP A 46 1.12 -1.02 22.35
C ASP A 46 2.21 -1.82 21.60
N TRP A 47 3.49 -1.51 21.85
CA TRP A 47 4.64 -2.24 21.29
C TRP A 47 4.72 -3.69 21.77
N ILE A 48 4.39 -3.94 23.03
CA ILE A 48 4.36 -5.30 23.60
C ILE A 48 3.23 -6.11 22.96
N ILE A 49 2.05 -5.50 22.79
CA ILE A 49 0.91 -6.14 22.10
C ILE A 49 1.28 -6.51 20.67
N MET A 50 1.90 -5.59 19.93
CA MET A 50 2.41 -5.85 18.58
C MET A 50 3.42 -7.01 18.57
N ALA A 51 4.37 -7.03 19.50
CA ALA A 51 5.37 -8.10 19.58
C ALA A 51 4.76 -9.45 19.94
N GLN A 52 3.84 -9.51 20.90
CA GLN A 52 3.12 -10.72 21.26
C GLN A 52 2.32 -11.28 20.07
N SER A 53 1.65 -10.41 19.32
CA SER A 53 0.98 -10.80 18.07
C SER A 53 1.97 -11.36 17.03
N ALA A 54 3.08 -10.66 16.79
CA ALA A 54 4.08 -11.07 15.80
C ALA A 54 4.70 -12.45 16.10
N ILE A 55 4.96 -12.76 17.38
CA ILE A 55 5.53 -14.05 17.81
C ILE A 55 4.48 -15.13 18.07
N GLY A 56 3.17 -14.80 17.95
CA GLY A 56 2.07 -15.73 18.24
C GLY A 56 1.95 -16.11 19.72
N ALA A 57 2.34 -15.22 20.63
CA ALA A 57 2.19 -15.40 22.08
C ALA A 57 0.78 -15.05 22.55
N THR A 58 0.45 -15.48 23.77
CA THR A 58 -0.76 -15.01 24.46
C THR A 58 -0.69 -13.50 24.66
N THR A 59 -1.73 -12.79 24.24
CA THR A 59 -1.84 -11.33 24.38
C THR A 59 -2.09 -10.95 25.84
N SER A 60 -1.36 -9.93 26.33
CA SER A 60 -1.60 -9.27 27.62
C SER A 60 -2.94 -8.49 27.62
N ASP A 61 -3.29 -7.86 28.74
CA ASP A 61 -4.49 -7.01 28.80
C ASP A 61 -4.43 -5.86 27.77
N THR A 62 -5.49 -5.74 26.97
CA THR A 62 -5.62 -4.74 25.90
C THR A 62 -6.62 -3.65 26.25
N SER A 63 -7.17 -3.63 27.47
CA SER A 63 -8.18 -2.65 27.90
C SER A 63 -7.71 -1.20 27.71
N PHE A 64 -6.42 -0.92 27.90
CA PHE A 64 -5.82 0.41 27.71
C PHE A 64 -5.88 0.91 26.26
N LEU A 65 -6.10 0.04 25.26
CA LEU A 65 -6.24 0.43 23.85
C LEU A 65 -7.66 0.95 23.51
N GLN A 66 -8.61 0.90 24.45
CA GLN A 66 -10.00 1.34 24.22
C GLN A 66 -10.20 2.86 24.30
N GLU A 67 -9.28 3.57 24.96
CA GLU A 67 -9.28 5.01 25.12
C GLU A 67 -7.84 5.50 24.94
N LEU A 68 -7.65 6.51 24.08
CA LEU A 68 -6.33 7.02 23.78
C LEU A 68 -5.73 7.68 25.02
N ASP A 69 -4.56 7.21 25.46
CA ASP A 69 -3.79 7.91 26.49
C ASP A 69 -2.92 9.01 25.88
N GLY A 70 -2.45 9.96 26.70
CA GLY A 70 -1.53 11.00 26.24
C GLY A 70 -2.18 12.27 25.70
N THR A 71 -1.48 12.96 24.78
CA THR A 71 -1.86 14.30 24.31
C THR A 71 -2.70 14.29 23.05
N GLY A 72 -3.01 13.11 22.50
CA GLY A 72 -3.66 12.95 21.20
C GLY A 72 -2.72 13.26 20.03
N SER A 73 -1.42 12.95 20.16
CA SER A 73 -0.45 13.14 19.09
C SER A 73 -0.65 12.10 17.98
N VAL A 74 -0.12 12.35 16.79
CA VAL A 74 -0.18 11.39 15.67
C VAL A 74 0.44 10.05 16.05
N ASN A 75 1.52 10.06 16.82
CA ASN A 75 2.19 8.84 17.25
C ASN A 75 1.34 8.02 18.23
N ASP A 76 0.59 8.67 19.12
CA ASP A 76 -0.34 8.01 20.05
C ASP A 76 -1.41 7.25 19.24
N TYR A 77 -2.07 7.95 18.29
CA TYR A 77 -3.04 7.32 17.39
C TYR A 77 -2.42 6.17 16.58
N ALA A 78 -1.25 6.41 15.99
CA ALA A 78 -0.65 5.48 15.06
C ALA A 78 -0.26 4.16 15.73
N THR A 79 0.36 4.24 16.91
CA THR A 79 0.80 3.06 17.66
C THR A 79 -0.37 2.25 18.20
N TYR A 80 -1.43 2.90 18.69
CA TYR A 80 -2.67 2.23 19.09
C TYR A 80 -3.34 1.51 17.91
N ILE A 81 -3.46 2.19 16.77
CA ILE A 81 -4.00 1.60 15.54
C ILE A 81 -3.17 0.37 15.13
N LEU A 82 -1.84 0.47 15.13
CA LEU A 82 -0.94 -0.64 14.79
C LEU A 82 -1.09 -1.81 15.77
N ALA A 83 -1.24 -1.55 17.07
CA ALA A 83 -1.46 -2.59 18.08
C ALA A 83 -2.82 -3.29 17.90
N ILE A 84 -3.91 -2.53 17.77
CA ILE A 84 -5.27 -3.07 17.58
C ILE A 84 -5.35 -3.92 16.30
N THR A 85 -4.83 -3.40 15.19
CA THR A 85 -4.83 -4.11 13.91
C THR A 85 -3.95 -5.36 13.93
N SER A 86 -2.85 -5.37 14.70
CA SER A 86 -2.04 -6.58 14.90
C SER A 86 -2.84 -7.73 15.51
N LEU A 87 -3.91 -7.44 16.26
CA LEU A 87 -4.84 -8.43 16.83
C LEU A 87 -5.98 -8.82 15.86
N GLY A 88 -5.98 -8.27 14.64
CA GLY A 88 -7.06 -8.43 13.66
C GLY A 88 -8.33 -7.66 13.99
N GLN A 89 -8.27 -6.73 14.95
CA GLN A 89 -9.41 -5.91 15.39
C GLN A 89 -9.48 -4.59 14.62
N ASP A 90 -10.65 -3.96 14.59
CA ASP A 90 -10.85 -2.69 13.86
C ASP A 90 -10.69 -1.46 14.78
N PRO A 91 -9.71 -0.58 14.54
CA PRO A 91 -9.47 0.60 15.37
C PRO A 91 -10.57 1.67 15.26
N ARG A 92 -11.56 1.52 14.37
CA ARG A 92 -12.74 2.39 14.31
C ARG A 92 -13.76 2.10 15.40
N SER A 93 -13.76 0.87 15.90
CA SER A 93 -14.82 0.34 16.76
C SER A 93 -14.32 -0.44 17.98
N PHE A 94 -13.00 -0.69 18.08
CA PHE A 94 -12.39 -1.41 19.20
C PHE A 94 -12.69 -0.76 20.55
N GLY A 95 -12.59 0.58 20.61
CA GLY A 95 -12.83 1.37 21.81
C GLY A 95 -14.12 2.18 21.76
N ASN A 96 -14.11 3.27 22.52
CA ASN A 96 -15.18 4.28 22.53
C ASN A 96 -14.99 5.35 21.44
N GLU A 97 -13.81 5.37 20.82
CA GLU A 97 -13.43 6.37 19.83
C GLU A 97 -13.06 5.71 18.50
N ASN A 98 -13.40 6.38 17.41
CA ASN A 98 -12.93 6.00 16.09
C ASN A 98 -11.52 6.57 15.88
N LEU A 99 -10.48 5.77 16.19
CA LEU A 99 -9.09 6.22 16.13
C LEU A 99 -8.64 6.60 14.72
N VAL A 100 -9.20 5.97 13.68
CA VAL A 100 -8.91 6.31 12.28
C VAL A 100 -9.47 7.70 11.94
N TYR A 101 -10.68 8.00 12.40
CA TYR A 101 -11.27 9.33 12.26
C TYR A 101 -10.47 10.38 13.04
N GLY A 102 -10.10 10.08 14.29
CA GLY A 102 -9.28 10.96 15.13
C GLY A 102 -7.93 11.31 14.50
N LEU A 103 -7.21 10.31 13.98
CA LEU A 103 -5.96 10.51 13.22
C LEU A 103 -6.16 11.44 12.01
N ARG A 104 -7.28 11.29 11.28
CA ARG A 104 -7.59 12.16 10.13
C ARG A 104 -7.89 13.60 10.54
N GLN A 105 -8.35 13.86 11.78
CA GLN A 105 -8.56 15.21 12.27
C GLN A 105 -7.25 15.96 12.53
N LEU A 106 -6.12 15.25 12.61
CA LEU A 106 -4.80 15.86 12.77
C LEU A 106 -4.19 16.34 11.45
N VAL A 107 -4.91 16.20 10.32
CA VAL A 107 -4.40 16.65 9.02
C VAL A 107 -4.44 18.17 8.93
N THR A 108 -3.27 18.80 8.78
CA THR A 108 -3.13 20.23 8.54
C THR A 108 -2.35 20.46 7.24
N ASN A 109 -2.80 21.42 6.42
CA ASN A 109 -2.14 21.77 5.15
C ASN A 109 -1.66 20.58 4.29
N ARG A 110 -2.49 19.53 4.19
CA ARG A 110 -2.21 18.32 3.37
C ARG A 110 -1.10 17.40 3.92
N GLN A 111 -0.81 17.51 5.22
CA GLN A 111 0.19 16.75 5.96
C GLN A 111 -0.47 16.23 7.25
N ILE A 112 -0.06 15.05 7.73
CA ILE A 112 -0.62 14.48 8.96
C ILE A 112 0.18 15.03 10.15
N GLY A 113 -0.45 15.74 11.08
CA GLY A 113 0.19 16.20 12.31
C GLY A 113 0.87 17.57 12.19
N ASP A 114 2.05 17.67 12.79
CA ASP A 114 2.88 18.89 12.78
C ASP A 114 3.71 18.95 11.50
N GLU A 115 3.58 20.04 10.74
CA GLU A 115 4.27 20.25 9.45
C GLU A 115 5.80 20.18 9.53
N THR A 116 6.38 20.27 10.72
CA THR A 116 7.83 20.17 10.95
C THR A 116 8.31 18.74 11.21
N LEU A 117 7.38 17.79 11.41
CA LEU A 117 7.66 16.41 11.80
C LEU A 117 7.39 15.45 10.66
N MET A 118 8.45 14.86 10.12
CA MET A 118 8.36 13.75 9.17
C MET A 118 7.82 12.48 9.82
N ASN A 119 8.06 12.34 11.13
CA ASN A 119 7.55 11.24 11.94
C ASN A 119 6.04 11.03 11.79
N ASP A 120 5.28 12.13 11.85
CA ASP A 120 3.82 12.06 11.89
C ASP A 120 3.25 11.49 10.58
N ASP A 121 3.80 11.87 9.43
CA ASP A 121 3.43 11.28 8.14
C ASP A 121 3.82 9.82 8.02
N ILE A 122 5.01 9.44 8.48
CA ILE A 122 5.49 8.05 8.39
C ILE A 122 4.60 7.13 9.23
N PHE A 123 4.36 7.48 10.49
CA PHE A 123 3.54 6.67 11.41
C PHE A 123 2.05 6.76 11.07
N GLY A 124 1.56 7.95 10.69
CA GLY A 124 0.20 8.14 10.21
C GLY A 124 -0.11 7.29 8.97
N LEU A 125 0.82 7.22 8.01
CA LEU A 125 0.67 6.36 6.83
C LEU A 125 0.64 4.87 7.21
N LEU A 126 1.56 4.42 8.07
CA LEU A 126 1.56 3.04 8.57
C LEU A 126 0.22 2.69 9.23
N ALA A 127 -0.31 3.58 10.06
CA ALA A 127 -1.57 3.39 10.78
C ALA A 127 -2.78 3.34 9.83
N LEU A 128 -2.89 4.29 8.89
CA LEU A 128 -3.96 4.29 7.87
C LEU A 128 -3.94 2.97 7.08
N ARG A 129 -2.75 2.52 6.67
CA ARG A 129 -2.59 1.28 5.93
C ARG A 129 -2.90 0.05 6.77
N ALA A 130 -2.50 0.02 8.04
CA ALA A 130 -2.84 -1.04 8.98
C ALA A 130 -4.36 -1.18 9.14
N ALA A 131 -5.07 -0.06 9.24
CA ALA A 131 -6.53 0.03 9.36
C ALA A 131 -7.31 -0.28 8.07
N GLY A 132 -6.63 -0.75 7.01
CA GLY A 132 -7.26 -1.14 5.76
C GLY A 132 -7.68 0.03 4.87
N VAL A 133 -7.24 1.26 5.14
CA VAL A 133 -7.53 2.44 4.28
C VAL A 133 -6.90 2.24 2.91
N PRO A 134 -7.66 2.23 1.80
CA PRO A 134 -7.15 1.87 0.48
C PRO A 134 -5.95 2.72 0.01
N THR A 135 -5.07 2.15 -0.80
CA THR A 135 -3.93 2.89 -1.39
C THR A 135 -4.36 4.01 -2.34
N SER A 136 -5.60 3.95 -2.85
CA SER A 136 -6.23 5.00 -3.66
C SER A 136 -6.84 6.13 -2.83
N ASP A 137 -6.84 6.03 -1.50
CA ASP A 137 -7.31 7.10 -0.64
C ASP A 137 -6.49 8.39 -0.91
N PRO A 138 -7.14 9.55 -1.07
CA PRO A 138 -6.45 10.81 -1.36
C PRO A 138 -5.41 11.19 -0.31
N LEU A 139 -5.67 10.96 0.98
CA LEU A 139 -4.74 11.25 2.06
C LEU A 139 -3.54 10.30 1.97
N VAL A 140 -3.77 9.01 1.77
CA VAL A 140 -2.67 8.02 1.58
C VAL A 140 -1.78 8.42 0.39
N THR A 141 -2.37 8.74 -0.76
CA THR A 141 -1.62 9.15 -1.96
C THR A 141 -0.83 10.44 -1.72
N GLN A 142 -1.41 11.38 -0.98
CA GLN A 142 -0.79 12.65 -0.63
C GLN A 142 0.38 12.46 0.34
N THR A 143 0.20 11.69 1.41
CA THR A 143 1.25 11.39 2.39
C THR A 143 2.41 10.63 1.76
N VAL A 144 2.14 9.68 0.84
CA VAL A 144 3.20 9.02 0.05
C VAL A 144 4.04 10.03 -0.73
N ASN A 145 3.40 11.00 -1.39
CA ASN A 145 4.13 12.03 -2.13
C ASN A 145 4.89 12.96 -1.19
N TYR A 146 4.32 13.30 -0.03
CA TYR A 146 4.96 14.15 0.97
C TYR A 146 6.24 13.50 1.52
N ILE A 147 6.17 12.23 1.95
CA ILE A 147 7.34 11.48 2.44
C ILE A 147 8.44 11.47 1.37
N LYS A 148 8.10 11.13 0.12
CA LYS A 148 9.08 11.08 -0.97
C LYS A 148 9.71 12.42 -1.31
N ASN A 149 8.97 13.52 -1.23
CA ASN A 149 9.46 14.86 -1.56
C ASN A 149 10.36 15.45 -0.47
N ASN A 150 10.27 14.94 0.76
CA ASN A 150 11.07 15.38 1.91
C ASN A 150 12.16 14.36 2.29
N GLN A 151 12.54 13.50 1.34
CA GLN A 151 13.71 12.65 1.47
C GLN A 151 14.99 13.50 1.43
N LEU A 152 15.93 13.21 2.33
CA LEU A 152 17.19 13.97 2.42
C LEU A 152 18.17 13.56 1.31
N GLU A 153 19.18 14.40 1.05
CA GLU A 153 20.18 14.17 -0.01
C GLU A 153 20.99 12.88 0.17
N ASP A 154 21.13 12.41 1.42
CA ASP A 154 21.80 11.14 1.75
C ASP A 154 20.91 9.91 1.54
N GLY A 155 19.68 10.10 1.02
CA GLY A 155 18.75 9.06 0.62
C GLY A 155 17.81 8.59 1.73
N GLY A 156 17.96 9.02 2.97
CA GLY A 156 17.09 8.59 4.05
C GLY A 156 16.05 9.64 4.50
N TRP A 157 15.50 9.38 5.68
CA TRP A 157 14.65 10.32 6.42
C TRP A 157 15.13 10.46 7.86
N ASN A 158 14.65 11.50 8.54
CA ASN A 158 14.84 11.70 9.98
C ASN A 158 13.50 12.14 10.62
N TRP A 159 13.46 12.32 11.93
CA TRP A 159 12.26 12.70 12.71
C TRP A 159 11.61 13.98 12.21
N SER A 160 12.41 14.98 11.83
CA SER A 160 11.97 16.30 11.40
C SER A 160 12.44 16.60 9.98
N ILE A 161 11.62 17.35 9.22
CA ILE A 161 11.99 17.86 7.89
C ILE A 161 13.14 18.87 7.91
N ASN A 162 13.49 19.41 9.08
CA ASN A 162 14.60 20.36 9.25
C ASN A 162 15.94 19.66 9.55
N SER A 163 15.98 18.34 9.54
CA SER A 163 17.19 17.58 9.84
C SER A 163 18.18 17.64 8.67
N GLU A 164 19.47 17.79 8.96
CA GLU A 164 20.52 17.86 7.93
C GLU A 164 21.05 16.48 7.50
N SER A 165 20.71 15.42 8.22
CA SER A 165 21.14 14.05 7.94
C SER A 165 20.06 13.06 8.35
N SER A 166 20.02 11.91 7.68
CA SER A 166 19.05 10.85 7.97
C SER A 166 19.40 10.06 9.22
N SER A 167 18.41 9.37 9.78
CA SER A 167 18.60 8.34 10.80
C SER A 167 18.16 6.97 10.30
N THR A 168 18.74 5.91 10.84
CA THR A 168 18.34 4.53 10.54
C THR A 168 16.86 4.31 10.84
N ASP A 169 16.38 4.83 11.97
CA ASP A 169 15.06 4.55 12.51
C ASP A 169 13.94 5.06 11.59
N TYR A 170 13.98 6.35 11.22
CA TYR A 170 12.98 6.94 10.32
C TYR A 170 13.18 6.50 8.89
N THR A 171 14.40 6.15 8.49
CA THR A 171 14.62 5.57 7.17
C THR A 171 13.97 4.20 7.03
N ALA A 172 14.14 3.34 8.03
CA ALA A 172 13.49 2.03 8.08
C ALA A 172 11.96 2.13 8.13
N MET A 173 11.42 3.00 8.99
CA MET A 173 9.98 3.23 9.08
C MET A 173 9.40 3.86 7.81
N GLY A 174 10.12 4.80 7.18
CA GLY A 174 9.73 5.40 5.90
C GLY A 174 9.64 4.37 4.77
N ILE A 175 10.61 3.44 4.68
CA ILE A 175 10.55 2.29 3.75
C ILE A 175 9.29 1.46 3.99
N MET A 176 9.05 1.05 5.24
CA MET A 176 7.87 0.23 5.59
C MET A 176 6.55 0.97 5.30
N ALA A 177 6.47 2.26 5.61
CA ALA A 177 5.31 3.11 5.33
C ALA A 177 5.01 3.17 3.82
N LEU A 178 6.01 3.49 2.99
CA LEU A 178 5.85 3.57 1.54
C LEU A 178 5.46 2.21 0.93
N ILE A 179 6.11 1.13 1.34
CA ILE A 179 5.79 -0.23 0.86
C ILE A 179 4.37 -0.62 1.24
N SER A 180 3.95 -0.35 2.49
CA SER A 180 2.58 -0.64 2.94
C SER A 180 1.53 0.09 2.09
N ALA A 181 1.86 1.26 1.56
CA ALA A 181 1.05 2.08 0.68
C ALA A 181 1.12 1.66 -0.82
N GLY A 182 1.77 0.54 -1.14
CA GLY A 182 1.88 0.01 -2.49
C GLY A 182 2.98 0.63 -3.34
N VAL A 183 3.88 1.42 -2.75
CA VAL A 183 5.08 1.89 -3.44
C VAL A 183 6.02 0.71 -3.62
N SER A 184 6.34 0.39 -4.88
CA SER A 184 7.23 -0.74 -5.18
C SER A 184 8.61 -0.55 -4.56
N ALA A 185 9.21 -1.63 -4.05
CA ALA A 185 10.59 -1.65 -3.54
C ALA A 185 11.63 -1.17 -4.58
N SER A 186 11.26 -1.10 -5.87
CA SER A 186 12.07 -0.53 -6.93
C SER A 186 11.90 0.98 -7.14
N ASN A 187 11.18 1.69 -6.27
CA ASN A 187 11.00 3.15 -6.36
C ASN A 187 12.26 3.91 -5.93
N SER A 188 12.57 5.10 -6.51
CA SER A 188 13.80 5.91 -6.25
C SER A 188 14.02 6.03 -4.77
N SER A 189 13.00 6.53 -4.09
CA SER A 189 13.08 6.78 -2.68
C SER A 189 13.36 5.55 -1.84
N ILE A 190 12.83 4.37 -2.18
CA ILE A 190 13.10 3.14 -1.41
C ILE A 190 14.52 2.62 -1.68
N ILE A 191 15.04 2.76 -2.90
CA ILE A 191 16.43 2.37 -3.19
C ILE A 191 17.40 3.30 -2.50
N ASP A 192 17.21 4.61 -2.61
CA ASP A 192 18.09 5.59 -1.99
C ASP A 192 18.12 5.40 -0.46
N ALA A 193 16.96 5.11 0.13
CA ALA A 193 16.83 4.77 1.55
C ALA A 193 17.51 3.45 1.92
N SER A 194 17.42 2.45 1.04
CA SER A 194 18.13 1.19 1.24
C SER A 194 19.64 1.35 1.09
N ASP A 195 20.12 2.22 0.20
CA ASP A 195 21.53 2.51 0.02
C ASP A 195 22.06 3.26 1.25
N TYR A 196 21.29 4.20 1.81
CA TYR A 196 21.57 4.80 3.12
C TYR A 196 21.74 3.73 4.21
N LEU A 197 20.78 2.81 4.35
CA LEU A 197 20.87 1.72 5.34
C LEU A 197 22.12 0.86 5.09
N SER A 198 22.42 0.52 3.84
CA SER A 198 23.61 -0.28 3.53
C SER A 198 24.91 0.43 3.90
N ASN A 199 24.95 1.77 3.76
CA ASN A 199 26.14 2.57 4.06
C ASN A 199 26.33 2.81 5.56
N ILE A 200 25.26 2.83 6.35
CA ILE A 200 25.34 3.08 7.80
C ILE A 200 25.52 1.79 8.63
N GLN A 201 25.25 0.61 8.04
CA GLN A 201 25.47 -0.69 8.68
C GLN A 201 26.94 -0.87 9.09
N LYS A 202 27.17 -1.41 10.30
CA LYS A 202 28.51 -1.61 10.87
C LYS A 202 29.01 -3.04 10.63
N ASP A 203 30.32 -3.23 10.79
CA ASP A 203 31.00 -4.54 10.67
C ASP A 203 30.49 -5.59 11.67
N ASP A 204 29.85 -5.17 12.76
CA ASP A 204 29.20 -6.04 13.75
C ASP A 204 27.84 -6.57 13.28
N GLY A 205 27.39 -6.19 12.08
CA GLY A 205 26.10 -6.56 11.50
C GLY A 205 24.94 -5.67 11.93
N GLY A 206 25.12 -4.87 12.99
CA GLY A 206 24.11 -3.97 13.53
C GLY A 206 24.08 -2.61 12.83
N PHE A 207 23.10 -1.80 13.23
CA PHE A 207 22.90 -0.44 12.76
C PHE A 207 22.91 0.54 13.93
N PRO A 208 23.63 1.66 13.82
CA PRO A 208 23.49 2.77 14.75
C PRO A 208 22.25 3.60 14.40
N MET A 209 21.78 4.44 15.32
CA MET A 209 20.70 5.38 15.00
C MET A 209 21.18 6.45 14.00
N ALA A 210 22.39 6.97 14.18
CA ALA A 210 23.01 7.97 13.31
C ALA A 210 24.50 7.70 13.06
N SER A 211 25.05 8.34 12.01
CA SER A 211 26.45 8.20 11.64
C SER A 211 27.39 8.58 12.80
N GLY A 212 28.47 7.81 12.97
CA GLY A 212 29.43 7.99 14.05
C GLY A 212 29.05 7.36 15.40
N GLN A 213 27.84 6.85 15.56
CA GLN A 213 27.42 6.12 16.77
C GLN A 213 27.74 4.61 16.67
N ILE A 214 27.57 3.89 17.78
CA ILE A 214 27.64 2.42 17.85
C ILE A 214 26.30 1.80 17.46
N SER A 215 26.32 0.54 17.04
CA SER A 215 25.10 -0.23 16.76
C SER A 215 24.23 -0.36 18.01
N ASN A 216 22.91 -0.38 17.82
CA ASN A 216 21.95 -0.65 18.90
C ASN A 216 20.81 -1.56 18.40
N THR A 217 20.13 -2.22 19.33
CA THR A 217 19.09 -3.21 19.07
C THR A 217 17.86 -2.60 18.43
N ALA A 218 17.42 -1.41 18.86
CA ALA A 218 16.22 -0.78 18.33
C ALA A 218 16.36 -0.43 16.84
N SER A 219 17.44 0.31 16.49
CA SER A 219 17.76 0.67 15.11
C SER A 219 18.01 -0.56 14.24
N THR A 220 18.71 -1.57 14.77
CA THR A 220 18.96 -2.82 14.04
C THR A 220 17.68 -3.60 13.77
N ALA A 221 16.76 -3.65 14.73
CA ALA A 221 15.49 -4.34 14.59
C ALA A 221 14.60 -3.67 13.53
N TRP A 222 14.46 -2.34 13.57
CA TRP A 222 13.68 -1.63 12.56
C TRP A 222 14.32 -1.70 11.16
N ALA A 223 15.65 -1.57 11.07
CA ALA A 223 16.36 -1.79 9.81
C ALA A 223 16.06 -3.18 9.25
N LEU A 224 16.20 -4.24 10.05
CA LEU A 224 15.91 -5.62 9.65
C LEU A 224 14.45 -5.80 9.21
N SER A 225 13.48 -5.22 9.93
CA SER A 225 12.07 -5.20 9.51
C SER A 225 11.89 -4.52 8.14
N ALA A 226 12.55 -3.39 7.89
CA ALA A 226 12.51 -2.74 6.58
C ALA A 226 13.14 -3.61 5.47
N LEU A 227 14.18 -4.38 5.79
CA LEU A 227 14.76 -5.35 4.84
C LEU A 227 13.76 -6.44 4.46
N TYR A 228 13.00 -6.96 5.43
CA TYR A 228 11.93 -7.92 5.15
C TYR A 228 10.80 -7.29 4.33
N ALA A 229 10.40 -6.06 4.64
CA ALA A 229 9.40 -5.33 3.86
C ALA A 229 9.82 -5.16 2.39
N MET A 230 11.11 -4.95 2.14
CA MET A 230 11.70 -4.87 0.79
C MET A 230 11.88 -6.22 0.10
N GLU A 231 11.56 -7.35 0.75
CA GLU A 231 11.90 -8.70 0.29
C GLU A 231 13.41 -8.86 0.01
N ALA A 232 14.26 -8.17 0.78
CA ALA A 232 15.70 -8.19 0.59
C ALA A 232 16.31 -9.53 1.04
N ASP A 233 17.30 -10.02 0.31
CA ASP A 233 18.11 -11.15 0.77
C ASP A 233 19.08 -10.67 1.87
N ILE A 234 18.74 -11.02 3.11
CA ILE A 234 19.49 -10.66 4.33
C ILE A 234 20.94 -11.15 4.28
N SER A 235 21.24 -12.16 3.47
CA SER A 235 22.62 -12.65 3.32
C SER A 235 23.55 -11.63 2.66
N PHE A 236 23.04 -10.58 2.03
CA PHE A 236 23.82 -9.45 1.51
C PHE A 236 24.04 -8.32 2.53
N TRP A 237 23.29 -8.32 3.62
CA TRP A 237 23.38 -7.34 4.71
C TRP A 237 24.38 -7.78 5.76
N LYS A 238 25.59 -8.12 5.31
CA LYS A 238 26.73 -8.47 6.15
C LYS A 238 27.96 -7.77 5.56
N PRO A 239 28.30 -6.55 6.00
CA PRO A 239 29.45 -5.83 5.46
C PRO A 239 30.76 -6.59 5.74
N SER A 240 30.78 -7.37 6.82
CA SER A 240 31.81 -8.34 7.17
C SER A 240 31.19 -9.74 7.33
N THR A 241 31.43 -10.44 8.46
CA THR A 241 30.92 -11.79 8.70
C THR A 241 29.59 -11.86 9.44
N GLN A 242 29.12 -10.75 10.02
CA GLN A 242 27.93 -10.69 10.87
C GLN A 242 26.78 -9.99 10.15
N SER A 243 25.57 -10.53 10.32
CA SER A 243 24.30 -9.99 9.83
C SER A 243 23.52 -9.27 10.94
N PRO A 244 22.41 -8.57 10.64
CA PRO A 244 21.56 -7.94 11.65
C PRO A 244 20.94 -8.98 12.58
N ILE A 245 20.67 -10.19 12.07
CA ILE A 245 20.17 -11.32 12.85
C ILE A 245 21.23 -11.75 13.88
N ASP A 246 22.50 -11.84 13.47
CA ASP A 246 23.59 -12.19 14.37
C ASP A 246 23.78 -11.12 15.46
N TYR A 247 23.69 -9.85 15.08
CA TYR A 247 23.75 -8.74 16.02
C TYR A 247 22.63 -8.83 17.07
N LEU A 248 21.37 -8.98 16.66
CA LEU A 248 20.23 -9.06 17.58
C LEU A 248 20.34 -10.28 18.51
N ASN A 249 20.69 -11.46 17.97
CA ASN A 249 20.86 -12.66 18.79
C ASN A 249 21.98 -12.48 19.84
N ALA A 250 23.04 -11.74 19.52
CA ALA A 250 24.10 -11.40 20.47
C ALA A 250 23.68 -10.38 21.55
N ARG A 251 22.47 -9.81 21.46
CA ARG A 251 21.88 -8.91 22.45
C ARG A 251 20.82 -9.59 23.32
N GLN A 252 20.42 -10.81 22.99
CA GLN A 252 19.44 -11.55 23.79
C GLN A 252 20.05 -11.98 25.13
N HIS A 253 19.40 -11.59 26.22
CA HIS A 253 19.70 -12.05 27.57
C HIS A 253 18.99 -13.37 27.87
N ALA A 254 19.52 -14.16 28.82
CA ALA A 254 18.98 -15.45 29.22
C ALA A 254 17.56 -15.39 29.82
N ASP A 255 17.13 -14.20 30.27
CA ASP A 255 15.78 -13.97 30.79
C ASP A 255 14.77 -13.56 29.70
N GLY A 256 15.16 -13.63 28.42
CA GLY A 256 14.26 -13.40 27.29
C GLY A 256 14.15 -11.94 26.80
N TYR A 257 14.82 -10.98 27.44
CA TYR A 257 14.88 -9.59 26.97
C TYR A 257 16.09 -9.33 26.09
N PHE A 258 16.07 -8.24 25.32
CA PHE A 258 17.20 -7.79 24.51
C PHE A 258 17.82 -6.53 25.09
N LEU A 259 19.13 -6.56 25.33
CA LEU A 259 19.91 -5.40 25.76
C LEU A 259 19.98 -4.34 24.65
N PHE A 260 20.07 -3.07 25.00
CA PHE A 260 20.04 -1.97 24.03
C PHE A 260 21.24 -1.96 23.10
N ASP A 261 22.45 -2.17 23.61
CA ASP A 261 23.69 -2.21 22.83
C ASP A 261 24.75 -3.13 23.48
N GLU A 262 25.96 -3.18 22.93
CA GLU A 262 27.06 -3.99 23.49
C GLU A 262 27.59 -3.51 24.86
N THR A 263 27.29 -2.27 25.25
CA THR A 263 27.75 -1.67 26.52
C THR A 263 26.75 -1.88 27.65
N SER A 264 25.50 -2.20 27.29
CA SER A 264 24.41 -2.47 28.21
C SER A 264 24.62 -3.82 28.90
N THR A 265 24.48 -3.87 30.23
CA THR A 265 24.67 -5.12 31.00
C THR A 265 23.43 -5.60 31.72
N GLU A 266 22.41 -4.76 31.85
CA GLU A 266 21.18 -5.02 32.61
C GLU A 266 19.99 -4.35 31.90
N ALA A 267 18.77 -4.80 32.22
CA ALA A 267 17.54 -4.18 31.72
C ALA A 267 17.32 -2.76 32.28
N ASP A 268 16.77 -1.89 31.45
CA ASP A 268 16.33 -0.53 31.77
C ASP A 268 14.84 -0.32 31.39
N LEU A 269 14.36 0.93 31.51
CA LEU A 269 12.96 1.26 31.20
C LEU A 269 12.62 1.12 29.71
N PHE A 270 13.61 1.15 28.81
CA PHE A 270 13.40 1.03 27.37
C PHE A 270 13.56 -0.42 26.86
N THR A 271 14.03 -1.32 27.73
CA THR A 271 14.26 -2.73 27.42
C THR A 271 13.00 -3.47 26.96
N PRO A 272 11.79 -3.27 27.54
CA PRO A 272 10.57 -3.88 27.01
C PRO A 272 10.26 -3.48 25.56
N ILE A 273 10.47 -2.20 25.21
CA ILE A 273 10.24 -1.66 23.87
C ILE A 273 11.28 -2.23 22.90
N THR A 274 12.55 -2.20 23.29
CA THR A 274 13.67 -2.76 22.50
C THR A 274 13.47 -4.25 22.24
N THR A 275 13.04 -5.00 23.26
CA THR A 275 12.69 -6.42 23.15
C THR A 275 11.54 -6.61 22.17
N SER A 276 10.52 -5.76 22.22
CA SER A 276 9.39 -5.81 21.30
C SER A 276 9.84 -5.64 19.84
N TYR A 277 10.69 -4.64 19.54
CA TYR A 277 11.22 -4.42 18.19
C TYR A 277 12.04 -5.62 17.69
N ALA A 278 12.96 -6.11 18.51
CA ALA A 278 13.81 -7.25 18.16
C ALA A 278 12.97 -8.52 17.90
N SER A 279 11.93 -8.74 18.71
CA SER A 279 11.04 -9.91 18.59
C SER A 279 10.24 -9.90 17.29
N ILE A 280 9.72 -8.73 16.90
CA ILE A 280 9.01 -8.55 15.63
C ILE A 280 9.96 -8.83 14.46
N ALA A 281 11.14 -8.22 14.46
CA ALA A 281 12.12 -8.41 13.40
C ALA A 281 12.61 -9.86 13.30
N LEU A 282 12.97 -10.51 14.42
CA LEU A 282 13.43 -11.90 14.43
C LEU A 282 12.34 -12.92 14.05
N SER A 283 11.07 -12.50 14.07
CA SER A 283 9.94 -13.28 13.56
C SER A 283 9.69 -13.08 12.07
N GLU A 284 10.62 -12.42 11.36
CA GLU A 284 10.52 -12.12 9.94
C GLU A 284 9.27 -11.28 9.61
N LYS A 285 8.87 -10.44 10.57
CA LYS A 285 7.75 -9.50 10.46
C LYS A 285 8.25 -8.07 10.35
N TYR A 286 7.35 -7.20 9.90
CA TYR A 286 7.59 -5.77 9.72
C TYR A 286 6.29 -5.00 9.91
N TYR A 287 6.36 -3.68 10.02
CA TYR A 287 5.18 -2.84 10.24
C TYR A 287 4.50 -2.45 8.91
N PRO A 288 3.17 -2.36 8.86
CA PRO A 288 2.25 -2.89 9.87
C PRO A 288 2.30 -4.43 9.90
N ILE A 289 2.19 -5.01 11.11
CA ILE A 289 2.23 -6.48 11.29
C ILE A 289 1.06 -7.16 10.57
N THR A 290 -0.10 -6.51 10.63
CA THR A 290 -1.35 -6.93 10.00
C THR A 290 -1.99 -5.72 9.33
N ILE A 291 -2.47 -5.91 8.10
CA ILE A 291 -3.39 -4.98 7.43
C ILE A 291 -4.77 -5.64 7.49
N ILE A 292 -5.71 -5.04 8.22
CA ILE A 292 -7.09 -5.54 8.24
C ILE A 292 -7.77 -5.25 6.89
N SER A 293 -8.80 -6.01 6.54
CA SER A 293 -9.58 -5.74 5.33
C SER A 293 -10.25 -4.37 5.41
N THR A 294 -10.51 -3.70 4.29
CA THR A 294 -11.38 -2.52 4.32
C THR A 294 -12.77 -2.94 4.85
N PRO A 295 -13.41 -2.18 5.76
CA PRO A 295 -14.79 -2.44 6.16
C PRO A 295 -15.74 -2.25 4.96
N PRO A 296 -16.90 -2.93 4.94
CA PRO A 296 -17.87 -2.77 3.87
C PRO A 296 -18.46 -1.35 3.89
N GLN A 297 -18.70 -0.79 2.71
CA GLN A 297 -19.50 0.42 2.55
C GLN A 297 -20.98 0.09 2.71
N VAL A 298 -21.68 0.88 3.51
CA VAL A 298 -23.09 0.71 3.83
C VAL A 298 -23.79 2.06 3.90
N HIS A 299 -25.07 2.07 3.59
CA HIS A 299 -25.92 3.22 3.80
C HIS A 299 -26.56 3.12 5.19
N VAL A 300 -26.45 4.16 6.03
CA VAL A 300 -27.11 4.19 7.34
C VAL A 300 -28.11 5.34 7.44
N ARG A 301 -29.31 5.02 7.92
CA ARG A 301 -30.32 6.00 8.34
C ARG A 301 -30.63 5.82 9.82
N ILE A 302 -30.53 6.89 10.60
CA ILE A 302 -30.83 6.91 12.03
C ILE A 302 -32.06 7.81 12.26
N GLU A 303 -33.16 7.22 12.70
CA GLU A 303 -34.43 7.89 12.96
C GLU A 303 -34.65 8.09 14.47
N GLY A 304 -34.49 9.33 14.95
CA GLY A 304 -34.87 9.70 16.32
C GLY A 304 -36.36 9.97 16.46
N GLN A 305 -36.80 10.28 17.68
CA GLN A 305 -38.22 10.51 18.02
C GLN A 305 -38.90 11.56 17.14
N THR A 306 -38.16 12.63 16.78
CA THR A 306 -38.75 13.80 16.13
C THR A 306 -38.07 14.23 14.83
N SER A 307 -36.86 13.71 14.54
CA SER A 307 -36.14 13.97 13.29
C SER A 307 -35.19 12.84 12.90
N THR A 308 -34.86 12.75 11.61
CA THR A 308 -33.72 11.95 11.15
C THR A 308 -32.44 12.57 11.71
N ILE A 309 -31.63 11.76 12.39
CA ILE A 309 -30.37 12.17 13.03
C ILE A 309 -29.22 12.10 12.03
N CYS A 310 -29.21 11.07 11.19
CA CYS A 310 -28.13 10.79 10.24
C CYS A 310 -28.68 9.99 9.06
N ASP A 311 -28.25 10.30 7.84
CA ASP A 311 -28.60 9.60 6.60
C ASP A 311 -27.42 9.77 5.62
N ILE A 312 -26.48 8.83 5.66
CA ILE A 312 -25.21 8.91 4.91
C ILE A 312 -24.71 7.52 4.47
N GLU A 313 -23.87 7.51 3.45
CA GLU A 313 -22.96 6.38 3.18
C GLU A 313 -21.79 6.40 4.16
N THR A 314 -21.41 5.23 4.67
CA THR A 314 -20.35 5.06 5.66
C THR A 314 -19.72 3.67 5.58
N GLU A 315 -18.73 3.39 6.42
CA GLU A 315 -18.09 2.09 6.55
C GLU A 315 -18.28 1.51 7.97
N GLY A 316 -18.48 0.19 8.07
CA GLY A 316 -18.56 -0.48 9.37
C GLY A 316 -18.69 -1.99 9.25
N ARG A 317 -18.00 -2.75 10.12
CA ARG A 317 -18.03 -4.22 10.06
C ARG A 317 -19.29 -4.80 10.67
N THR A 318 -19.84 -4.15 11.68
CA THR A 318 -21.04 -4.57 12.38
C THR A 318 -22.07 -3.44 12.42
N ALA A 319 -23.34 -3.78 12.68
CA ALA A 319 -24.38 -2.75 12.82
C ALA A 319 -24.07 -1.75 13.95
N LEU A 320 -23.39 -2.18 15.03
CA LEU A 320 -22.95 -1.29 16.10
C LEU A 320 -21.73 -0.45 15.69
N ASP A 321 -20.78 -1.03 14.94
CA ASP A 321 -19.61 -0.31 14.44
C ASP A 321 -20.02 0.87 13.55
N VAL A 322 -21.07 0.70 12.74
CA VAL A 322 -21.63 1.77 11.92
C VAL A 322 -22.05 2.96 12.78
N ILE A 323 -22.71 2.73 13.92
CA ILE A 323 -23.08 3.81 14.87
C ILE A 323 -21.85 4.48 15.47
N LYS A 324 -20.80 3.74 15.80
CA LYS A 324 -19.56 4.34 16.29
C LYS A 324 -18.87 5.18 15.20
N ALA A 325 -18.84 4.66 13.98
CA ALA A 325 -18.15 5.27 12.84
C ALA A 325 -18.81 6.57 12.35
N THR A 326 -20.14 6.68 12.38
CA THR A 326 -20.86 7.86 11.87
C THR A 326 -21.06 8.99 12.88
N ALA A 327 -20.80 8.75 14.16
CA ALA A 327 -21.04 9.72 15.23
C ALA A 327 -20.36 11.07 14.98
N GLY A 328 -19.08 11.06 14.57
CA GLY A 328 -18.34 12.28 14.27
C GLY A 328 -18.83 13.01 13.01
N ALA A 329 -19.25 12.27 11.98
CA ALA A 329 -19.72 12.86 10.72
C ALA A 329 -21.12 13.49 10.84
N CYS A 330 -21.98 12.91 11.68
CA CYS A 330 -23.35 13.36 11.92
C CYS A 330 -23.53 14.17 13.22
N ASP A 331 -22.44 14.49 13.92
CA ASP A 331 -22.41 15.31 15.15
C ASP A 331 -23.40 14.84 16.23
N TYR A 332 -23.45 13.52 16.50
CA TYR A 332 -24.24 12.96 17.59
C TYR A 332 -23.37 12.26 18.63
N THR A 333 -23.88 12.20 19.86
CA THR A 333 -23.34 11.38 20.94
C THR A 333 -24.12 10.08 21.08
N TYR A 334 -23.49 9.06 21.65
CA TYR A 334 -24.13 7.80 21.92
C TYR A 334 -23.67 7.21 23.26
N VAL A 335 -24.47 6.32 23.84
CA VAL A 335 -24.13 5.58 25.06
C VAL A 335 -24.35 4.10 24.82
N ILE A 336 -23.32 3.30 25.09
CA ILE A 336 -23.35 1.84 25.03
C ILE A 336 -23.08 1.31 26.44
N GLU A 337 -23.91 0.39 26.88
CA GLU A 337 -23.75 -0.30 28.16
C GLU A 337 -23.44 -1.78 27.93
N ASP A 338 -22.43 -2.30 28.62
CA ASP A 338 -22.16 -3.73 28.61
C ASP A 338 -23.22 -4.47 29.41
N THR A 339 -23.86 -5.45 28.76
CA THR A 339 -24.85 -6.32 29.40
C THR A 339 -24.38 -7.77 29.34
N GLN A 340 -25.08 -8.66 30.04
CA GLN A 340 -24.84 -10.11 29.93
C GLN A 340 -25.08 -10.68 28.52
N TYR A 341 -25.72 -9.90 27.63
CA TYR A 341 -26.02 -10.26 26.26
C TYR A 341 -25.12 -9.53 25.24
N GLY A 342 -24.08 -8.83 25.72
CA GLY A 342 -23.21 -7.99 24.91
C GLY A 342 -23.54 -6.49 25.03
N PRO A 343 -22.87 -5.64 24.23
CA PRO A 343 -23.05 -4.20 24.26
C PRO A 343 -24.45 -3.79 23.79
N TYR A 344 -25.12 -2.96 24.58
CA TYR A 344 -26.45 -2.45 24.30
C TYR A 344 -26.41 -0.93 24.11
N LEU A 345 -26.86 -0.46 22.93
CA LEU A 345 -26.94 0.96 22.60
C LEU A 345 -28.16 1.58 23.30
N THR A 346 -27.93 2.34 24.37
CA THR A 346 -29.01 2.91 25.20
C THR A 346 -29.44 4.29 24.73
N THR A 347 -28.53 5.07 24.15
CA THR A 347 -28.78 6.48 23.81
C THR A 347 -28.11 6.84 22.49
N ILE A 348 -28.80 7.61 21.63
CA ILE A 348 -28.23 8.33 20.48
C ILE A 348 -28.79 9.75 20.50
N ALA A 349 -27.95 10.76 20.21
CA ALA A 349 -28.33 12.17 20.16
C ALA A 349 -29.07 12.68 21.41
N GLY A 350 -28.74 12.13 22.59
CA GLY A 350 -29.37 12.46 23.87
C GLY A 350 -30.75 11.82 24.10
N GLU A 351 -31.25 11.01 23.16
CA GLU A 351 -32.51 10.27 23.30
C GLU A 351 -32.26 8.89 23.92
N ALA A 352 -32.45 8.78 25.23
CA ALA A 352 -32.23 7.54 25.99
C ALA A 352 -33.45 6.61 25.91
N ALA A 353 -33.20 5.30 25.78
CA ALA A 353 -34.21 4.27 25.84
C ALA A 353 -35.00 4.34 27.17
N ALA A 354 -36.31 4.20 27.10
CA ALA A 354 -37.21 4.36 28.24
C ALA A 354 -38.41 3.39 28.16
N GLU A 355 -38.65 2.68 29.26
CA GLU A 355 -39.75 1.72 29.42
C GLU A 355 -39.75 0.61 28.34
N LEU A 356 -40.67 0.67 27.37
CA LEU A 356 -40.81 -0.27 26.25
C LEU A 356 -40.33 0.32 24.91
N LEU A 357 -39.81 1.56 24.94
CA LEU A 357 -39.27 2.26 23.79
C LEU A 357 -37.74 2.29 23.88
N GLY A 358 -37.07 2.10 22.76
CA GLY A 358 -35.61 2.12 22.72
C GLY A 358 -35.07 2.08 21.30
N TRP A 359 -33.75 1.92 21.20
CA TRP A 359 -33.05 1.86 19.93
C TRP A 359 -33.10 0.44 19.35
N SER A 360 -33.65 0.34 18.16
CA SER A 360 -33.71 -0.88 17.37
C SER A 360 -33.03 -0.68 16.03
N TYR A 361 -32.59 -1.78 15.41
CA TYR A 361 -31.91 -1.74 14.12
C TYR A 361 -32.48 -2.79 13.15
N LEU A 362 -32.51 -2.44 11.86
CA LEU A 362 -33.06 -3.25 10.78
C LEU A 362 -32.10 -3.25 9.57
N PRO A 363 -31.22 -4.25 9.46
CA PRO A 363 -30.45 -4.47 8.24
C PRO A 363 -31.38 -4.87 7.09
N ASN A 364 -31.36 -4.08 6.01
CA ASN A 364 -32.20 -4.22 4.84
C ASN A 364 -33.70 -4.35 5.20
N TYR A 365 -34.15 -3.57 6.19
CA TYR A 365 -35.51 -3.55 6.75
C TYR A 365 -35.96 -4.84 7.46
N ASN A 366 -35.07 -5.82 7.65
CA ASN A 366 -35.42 -7.08 8.32
C ASN A 366 -34.97 -7.06 9.80
N PRO A 367 -35.76 -7.62 10.73
CA PRO A 367 -35.37 -7.70 12.13
C PRO A 367 -34.20 -8.67 12.32
N ALA A 368 -33.09 -8.15 12.82
CA ALA A 368 -31.93 -8.97 13.15
C ALA A 368 -32.20 -9.87 14.36
N GLN A 369 -31.56 -11.05 14.37
CA GLN A 369 -31.73 -12.07 15.43
C GLN A 369 -30.57 -12.11 16.43
N VAL A 370 -29.67 -11.14 16.35
CA VAL A 370 -28.45 -11.02 17.17
C VAL A 370 -28.27 -9.59 17.66
N GLY A 371 -27.37 -9.35 18.61
CA GLY A 371 -27.00 -8.00 19.01
C GLY A 371 -26.33 -7.23 17.87
N ALA A 372 -26.39 -5.90 17.88
CA ALA A 372 -25.81 -5.08 16.82
C ALA A 372 -24.29 -5.25 16.66
N ALA A 373 -23.58 -5.62 17.74
CA ALA A 373 -22.15 -5.94 17.69
C ALA A 373 -21.85 -7.30 17.04
N ASP A 374 -22.84 -8.19 16.93
CA ASP A 374 -22.70 -9.54 16.36
C ASP A 374 -23.31 -9.64 14.95
N HIS A 375 -23.86 -8.55 14.43
CA HIS A 375 -24.43 -8.51 13.07
C HIS A 375 -23.40 -7.98 12.09
N ASP A 376 -22.73 -8.88 11.37
CA ASP A 376 -21.80 -8.53 10.30
C ASP A 376 -22.52 -7.82 9.14
N MET A 377 -21.98 -6.68 8.72
CA MET A 377 -22.44 -5.92 7.57
C MET A 377 -21.82 -6.45 6.27
N VAL A 378 -22.52 -6.25 5.16
CA VAL A 378 -22.07 -6.59 3.81
C VAL A 378 -22.03 -5.32 2.94
N GLU A 379 -21.12 -5.29 1.97
CA GLU A 379 -20.98 -4.20 1.00
C GLU A 379 -22.33 -3.89 0.32
N GLY A 380 -22.77 -2.64 0.41
CA GLY A 380 -24.01 -2.12 -0.15
C GLY A 380 -25.25 -2.33 0.73
N ASP A 381 -25.12 -2.84 1.95
CA ASP A 381 -26.24 -2.98 2.87
C ASP A 381 -26.86 -1.62 3.25
N TYR A 382 -28.17 -1.64 3.49
CA TYR A 382 -28.91 -0.53 4.07
C TYR A 382 -29.21 -0.82 5.55
N LEU A 383 -28.76 0.04 6.46
CA LEU A 383 -28.97 -0.09 7.89
C LEU A 383 -29.90 1.00 8.42
N LEU A 384 -31.09 0.60 8.88
CA LEU A 384 -32.01 1.51 9.57
C LEU A 384 -31.89 1.34 11.08
N TRP A 385 -31.46 2.39 11.77
CA TRP A 385 -31.61 2.53 13.22
C TRP A 385 -32.80 3.43 13.54
N PHE A 386 -33.55 3.10 14.58
CA PHE A 386 -34.68 3.92 14.98
C PHE A 386 -34.97 3.87 16.47
N TYR A 387 -35.48 4.98 17.00
CA TYR A 387 -36.07 5.06 18.33
C TYR A 387 -37.56 4.74 18.24
N GLY A 388 -38.01 3.72 18.97
CA GLY A 388 -39.41 3.32 18.96
C GLY A 388 -39.68 2.03 19.72
N ALA A 389 -40.87 1.46 19.53
CA ALA A 389 -41.15 0.12 20.00
C ALA A 389 -40.41 -0.90 19.11
N TRP A 390 -39.98 -2.02 19.69
CA TRP A 390 -39.23 -3.06 18.97
C TRP A 390 -39.97 -3.65 17.76
N ASN A 391 -41.29 -3.46 17.68
CA ASN A 391 -42.16 -3.95 16.62
C ASN A 391 -42.71 -2.84 15.70
N ASP A 392 -42.19 -1.62 15.79
CA ASP A 392 -42.52 -0.56 14.83
C ASP A 392 -42.01 -0.93 13.45
N LEU A 393 -42.83 -0.68 12.43
CA LEU A 393 -42.55 -1.12 11.05
C LEU A 393 -42.06 0.05 10.20
N PRO A 394 -41.05 -0.14 9.35
CA PRO A 394 -40.50 0.98 8.59
C PRO A 394 -41.43 1.42 7.48
N LEU A 395 -41.55 2.74 7.34
CA LEU A 395 -42.26 3.39 6.26
C LEU A 395 -41.29 3.81 5.15
N ARG A 396 -41.82 3.93 3.94
CA ARG A 396 -41.19 4.60 2.81
C ARG A 396 -42.21 5.38 1.99
N ILE A 397 -41.72 6.33 1.21
CA ILE A 397 -42.50 7.07 0.23
C ILE A 397 -42.06 6.64 -1.17
N VAL A 398 -43.01 6.15 -1.95
CA VAL A 398 -42.81 5.87 -3.39
C VAL A 398 -43.47 7.00 -4.18
N HIS A 399 -42.71 7.61 -5.07
CA HIS A 399 -43.22 8.63 -5.99
C HIS A 399 -42.51 8.51 -7.34
N ASP A 400 -43.22 8.83 -8.42
CA ASP A 400 -42.71 8.62 -9.78
C ASP A 400 -41.86 9.81 -10.28
N GLU A 401 -41.91 10.96 -9.60
CA GLU A 401 -41.33 12.22 -10.08
C GLU A 401 -40.67 13.03 -8.95
N THR A 402 -39.34 13.18 -8.99
CA THR A 402 -38.54 14.06 -8.11
C THR A 402 -38.44 15.49 -8.62
N GLN A 403 -38.80 15.71 -9.88
CA GLN A 403 -38.88 17.01 -10.54
C GLN A 403 -40.30 17.19 -11.07
N VAL A 404 -41.01 18.18 -10.53
CA VAL A 404 -42.46 18.34 -10.71
C VAL A 404 -42.76 19.69 -11.32
N GLU A 405 -43.57 19.71 -12.39
CA GLU A 405 -44.01 20.97 -12.99
C GLU A 405 -44.97 21.72 -12.05
N LEU A 406 -44.86 23.05 -12.03
CA LEU A 406 -45.72 23.90 -11.21
C LEU A 406 -47.20 23.67 -11.57
N ASN A 407 -48.05 23.53 -10.56
CA ASN A 407 -49.49 23.22 -10.67
C ASN A 407 -49.83 21.85 -11.28
N SER A 408 -48.84 20.98 -11.54
CA SER A 408 -49.11 19.58 -11.81
C SER A 408 -49.49 18.84 -10.53
N THR A 409 -50.13 17.69 -10.68
CA THR A 409 -50.50 16.81 -9.57
C THR A 409 -49.68 15.54 -9.67
N ILE A 410 -48.98 15.18 -8.59
CA ILE A 410 -48.31 13.88 -8.46
C ILE A 410 -49.06 13.02 -7.46
N THR A 411 -48.90 11.71 -7.59
CA THR A 411 -49.35 10.75 -6.59
C THR A 411 -48.15 10.21 -5.83
N ALA A 412 -48.11 10.43 -4.52
CA ALA A 412 -47.19 9.76 -3.62
C ALA A 412 -47.90 8.57 -2.97
N VAL A 413 -47.21 7.43 -2.88
CA VAL A 413 -47.69 6.22 -2.21
C VAL A 413 -46.86 6.00 -0.96
N VAL A 414 -47.49 6.04 0.22
CA VAL A 414 -46.83 5.63 1.46
C VAL A 414 -46.98 4.13 1.62
N GLN A 415 -45.87 3.47 1.92
CA GLN A 415 -45.83 2.02 2.13
C GLN A 415 -45.20 1.71 3.49
N VAL A 416 -45.64 0.59 4.08
CA VAL A 416 -45.06 -0.02 5.26
C VAL A 416 -44.40 -1.35 4.88
N TYR A 417 -43.25 -1.66 5.48
CA TYR A 417 -42.61 -2.95 5.30
C TYR A 417 -43.14 -3.96 6.32
N PHE A 418 -43.81 -5.00 5.83
CA PHE A 418 -44.40 -6.04 6.67
C PHE A 418 -44.31 -7.40 5.97
N GLU A 419 -44.03 -8.47 6.72
CA GLU A 419 -43.87 -9.83 6.18
C GLU A 419 -42.91 -9.90 4.98
N SER A 420 -41.78 -9.19 5.07
CA SER A 420 -40.75 -9.11 4.03
C SER A 420 -41.22 -8.50 2.70
N ALA A 421 -42.26 -7.66 2.71
CA ALA A 421 -42.74 -6.95 1.54
C ALA A 421 -43.21 -5.53 1.88
N TRP A 422 -43.03 -4.61 0.92
CA TRP A 422 -43.59 -3.27 1.00
C TRP A 422 -45.06 -3.28 0.57
N GLN A 423 -45.95 -2.75 1.42
CA GLN A 423 -47.39 -2.73 1.21
C GLN A 423 -47.93 -1.32 1.41
N PRO A 424 -48.91 -0.83 0.62
CA PRO A 424 -49.52 0.47 0.86
C PRO A 424 -50.22 0.54 2.22
N ILE A 425 -50.19 1.70 2.86
CA ILE A 425 -50.80 1.91 4.19
C ILE A 425 -51.85 3.02 4.17
N GLU A 426 -53.05 2.70 4.63
CA GLU A 426 -54.15 3.66 4.81
C GLU A 426 -53.95 4.49 6.09
N SER A 427 -54.44 5.73 6.09
CA SER A 427 -54.41 6.63 7.25
C SER A 427 -53.01 7.02 7.77
N ALA A 428 -51.96 6.82 6.98
CA ALA A 428 -50.65 7.40 7.26
C ALA A 428 -50.65 8.91 6.97
N THR A 429 -49.82 9.66 7.69
CA THR A 429 -49.65 11.10 7.51
C THR A 429 -48.43 11.36 6.63
N LEU A 430 -48.64 11.99 5.47
CA LEU A 430 -47.58 12.52 4.63
C LEU A 430 -47.43 14.02 4.90
N ALA A 431 -46.26 14.46 5.34
CA ALA A 431 -45.96 15.86 5.63
C ALA A 431 -45.10 16.49 4.52
N ARG A 432 -45.43 17.73 4.17
CA ARG A 432 -44.66 18.64 3.32
C ARG A 432 -44.41 19.93 4.11
N GLY A 433 -43.28 20.01 4.82
CA GLY A 433 -43.05 21.09 5.77
C GLY A 433 -44.09 21.09 6.89
N ALA A 434 -44.84 22.17 7.05
CA ALA A 434 -45.92 22.27 8.04
C ALA A 434 -47.27 21.72 7.54
N GLU A 435 -47.41 21.44 6.25
CA GLU A 435 -48.64 20.89 5.68
C GLU A 435 -48.67 19.38 5.80
N THR A 436 -49.85 18.82 6.08
CA THR A 436 -50.04 17.38 6.23
C THR A 436 -51.20 16.88 5.39
N PHE A 437 -51.05 15.65 4.90
CA PHE A 437 -52.00 14.93 4.08
C PHE A 437 -52.21 13.53 4.66
N THR A 438 -53.38 12.95 4.46
CA THR A 438 -53.69 11.60 4.92
C THR A 438 -53.85 10.66 3.74
N THR A 439 -53.22 9.49 3.80
CA THR A 439 -53.29 8.48 2.74
C THR A 439 -54.66 7.82 2.67
N ASP A 440 -55.10 7.50 1.45
CA ASP A 440 -56.31 6.73 1.20
C ASP A 440 -56.11 5.20 1.39
N ALA A 441 -57.14 4.40 1.07
CA ALA A 441 -57.11 2.95 1.16
C ALA A 441 -56.04 2.26 0.28
N ASN A 442 -55.47 2.97 -0.70
CA ASN A 442 -54.37 2.49 -1.55
C ASN A 442 -53.03 3.09 -1.13
N GLY A 443 -52.95 3.74 0.04
CA GLY A 443 -51.76 4.44 0.52
C GLY A 443 -51.42 5.72 -0.25
N GLN A 444 -52.35 6.26 -1.04
CA GLN A 444 -52.08 7.34 -1.98
C GLN A 444 -52.40 8.72 -1.41
N VAL A 445 -51.58 9.70 -1.78
CA VAL A 445 -51.83 11.13 -1.59
C VAL A 445 -51.60 11.85 -2.92
N SER A 446 -52.56 12.68 -3.33
CA SER A 446 -52.39 13.59 -4.46
C SER A 446 -51.81 14.91 -3.97
N LEU A 447 -50.64 15.29 -4.49
CA LEU A 447 -49.91 16.51 -4.13
C LEU A 447 -49.85 17.47 -5.31
N SER A 448 -50.00 18.76 -5.05
CA SER A 448 -49.80 19.83 -6.04
C SER A 448 -49.11 21.02 -5.40
N TRP A 449 -48.37 21.78 -6.20
CA TRP A 449 -47.62 22.96 -5.73
C TRP A 449 -47.95 24.18 -6.57
N SER A 450 -48.13 25.31 -5.90
CA SER A 450 -48.37 26.62 -6.52
C SER A 450 -47.15 27.53 -6.54
N GLU A 451 -46.05 27.11 -5.90
CA GLU A 451 -44.80 27.86 -5.83
C GLU A 451 -43.61 26.98 -6.22
N ASN A 452 -42.61 27.58 -6.86
CA ASN A 452 -41.33 26.91 -7.12
C ASN A 452 -40.61 26.71 -5.78
N GLY A 453 -40.08 25.52 -5.54
CA GLY A 453 -39.37 25.24 -4.30
C GLY A 453 -38.78 23.83 -4.24
N ALA A 454 -37.90 23.64 -3.28
CA ALA A 454 -37.44 22.33 -2.83
C ALA A 454 -38.24 21.95 -1.59
N TYR A 455 -38.98 20.84 -1.65
CA TYR A 455 -39.88 20.40 -0.60
C TYR A 455 -39.51 18.99 -0.16
N TYR A 456 -39.30 18.79 1.13
CA TYR A 456 -39.13 17.46 1.70
C TYR A 456 -40.48 16.85 2.05
N LEU A 457 -40.69 15.62 1.59
CA LEU A 457 -41.79 14.77 2.01
C LEU A 457 -41.29 13.81 3.08
N THR A 458 -42.10 13.63 4.12
CA THR A 458 -41.88 12.65 5.18
C THR A 458 -43.19 11.97 5.55
N ALA A 459 -43.16 10.68 5.87
CA ALA A 459 -44.35 9.93 6.23
C ALA A 459 -44.24 9.36 7.64
N THR A 460 -45.33 9.46 8.40
CA THR A 460 -45.49 8.87 9.74
C THR A 460 -46.80 8.10 9.81
N ALA A 461 -46.87 7.10 10.68
CA ALA A 461 -48.07 6.33 10.96
C ALA A 461 -48.06 5.85 12.42
N ASP A 462 -49.21 5.42 12.93
CA ASP A 462 -49.26 4.75 14.23
C ASP A 462 -48.48 3.42 14.17
N ALA A 463 -47.62 3.16 15.16
CA ALA A 463 -46.67 2.04 15.19
C ALA A 463 -45.74 1.93 13.95
N GLY A 464 -45.41 3.06 13.34
CA GLY A 464 -44.54 3.13 12.16
C GLY A 464 -43.25 3.90 12.42
N VAL A 465 -42.11 3.35 11.96
CA VAL A 465 -40.85 4.10 11.87
C VAL A 465 -40.97 5.09 10.72
N ARG A 466 -40.67 6.36 10.98
CA ARG A 466 -40.75 7.44 9.96
C ARG A 466 -39.97 7.06 8.70
N SER A 467 -40.51 7.47 7.55
CA SER A 467 -39.84 7.31 6.25
C SER A 467 -38.58 8.16 6.12
N GLU A 468 -37.79 7.85 5.10
CA GLU A 468 -36.79 8.76 4.55
C GLU A 468 -37.40 10.12 4.20
N GLN A 469 -36.53 11.13 4.13
CA GLN A 469 -36.88 12.43 3.58
C GLN A 469 -36.76 12.37 2.06
N VAL A 470 -37.88 12.46 1.37
CA VAL A 470 -37.89 12.51 -0.10
C VAL A 470 -37.89 13.96 -0.55
N LEU A 471 -36.81 14.39 -1.20
CA LEU A 471 -36.73 15.72 -1.81
C LEU A 471 -37.52 15.75 -3.13
N VAL A 472 -38.53 16.61 -3.18
CA VAL A 472 -39.29 16.95 -4.39
C VAL A 472 -38.98 18.39 -4.78
N VAL A 473 -38.43 18.56 -5.98
CA VAL A 473 -38.15 19.88 -6.56
C VAL A 473 -39.28 20.27 -7.50
N VAL A 474 -39.76 21.50 -7.38
CA VAL A 474 -40.92 22.01 -8.11
C VAL A 474 -40.52 23.25 -8.90
N GLY A 475 -40.84 23.25 -10.18
CA GLY A 475 -40.47 24.32 -11.10
C GLY A 475 -38.96 24.52 -11.17
N ASP A 476 -38.50 25.77 -11.23
CA ASP A 476 -37.07 26.10 -11.44
C ASP A 476 -36.25 26.20 -10.14
N ALA A 477 -36.79 25.77 -9.00
CA ALA A 477 -36.13 25.91 -7.70
C ALA A 477 -35.02 24.87 -7.50
N GLY A 478 -33.87 25.11 -8.11
CA GLY A 478 -32.72 24.20 -7.97
C GLY A 478 -31.66 24.27 -9.07
N GLU A 479 -31.60 25.32 -9.90
CA GLU A 479 -30.44 25.50 -10.79
C GLU A 479 -29.16 25.73 -9.96
N GLN A 480 -28.42 24.66 -9.65
CA GLN A 480 -26.99 24.75 -9.39
C GLN A 480 -26.24 24.79 -10.71
N VAL A 481 -25.50 25.89 -10.91
CA VAL A 481 -24.49 26.05 -11.96
C VAL A 481 -23.21 25.32 -11.55
N SER A 482 -22.80 24.32 -12.33
CA SER A 482 -21.42 23.83 -12.35
C SER A 482 -20.67 24.42 -13.55
N LEU A 483 -19.54 25.08 -13.29
CA LEU A 483 -18.64 25.68 -14.27
C LEU A 483 -17.63 24.63 -14.80
N PRO A 484 -17.54 24.39 -16.12
CA PRO A 484 -16.36 23.77 -16.70
C PRO A 484 -15.38 24.83 -17.25
N LEU A 485 -14.15 24.77 -16.76
CA LEU A 485 -12.98 25.40 -17.36
C LEU A 485 -12.53 24.58 -18.58
N SER A 486 -12.29 25.25 -19.71
CA SER A 486 -11.19 24.86 -20.60
C SER A 486 -10.61 26.06 -21.33
N VAL A 487 -9.29 25.98 -21.55
CA VAL A 487 -8.42 26.98 -22.14
C VAL A 487 -8.34 26.75 -23.64
N THR A 488 -8.47 27.83 -24.42
CA THR A 488 -7.99 27.85 -25.81
C THR A 488 -6.76 28.75 -25.89
N ILE A 489 -5.61 28.18 -26.29
CA ILE A 489 -4.47 28.96 -26.76
C ILE A 489 -4.74 29.30 -28.22
N GLY A 490 -5.03 30.57 -28.48
CA GLY A 490 -5.08 31.10 -29.84
C GLY A 490 -3.68 31.10 -30.45
N GLY A 491 -3.47 30.25 -31.46
CA GLY A 491 -2.43 30.48 -32.45
C GLY A 491 -2.89 31.61 -33.35
N ASN A 492 -2.18 32.74 -33.31
CA ASN A 492 -2.37 33.80 -34.28
C ASN A 492 -1.45 33.54 -35.47
N ASP A 493 -2.06 33.37 -36.64
CA ASP A 493 -1.37 33.34 -37.91
C ASP A 493 -0.79 34.71 -38.26
N GLY A 494 0.44 34.69 -38.78
CA GLY A 494 1.08 35.80 -39.50
C GLY A 494 2.26 36.40 -38.73
N ARG A 495 3.51 36.28 -39.20
CA ARG A 495 3.96 36.61 -40.55
C ARG A 495 5.32 35.97 -40.86
N GLY A 496 5.40 35.31 -42.02
CA GLY A 496 6.45 35.43 -43.05
C GLY A 496 7.93 35.22 -42.68
N GLY A 497 8.53 34.17 -43.25
CA GLY A 497 9.98 34.10 -43.48
C GLY A 497 10.44 32.69 -43.83
N GLY A 498 10.62 32.40 -45.12
CA GLY A 498 10.90 31.06 -45.63
C GLY A 498 12.27 30.49 -45.23
N GLY A 499 12.26 29.19 -44.90
CA GLY A 499 13.41 28.32 -44.80
C GLY A 499 12.92 26.89 -44.56
N GLN A 500 13.23 25.96 -45.46
CA GLN A 500 12.97 24.54 -45.28
C GLN A 500 14.03 23.97 -44.33
N ASP A 501 13.61 23.47 -43.17
CA ASP A 501 14.43 22.68 -42.26
C ASP A 501 13.78 21.28 -42.03
N PRO A 502 14.58 20.25 -41.73
CA PRO A 502 14.27 18.84 -41.97
C PRO A 502 13.25 18.25 -40.99
N ALA A 503 12.57 17.18 -41.42
CA ALA A 503 11.46 16.56 -40.70
C ALA A 503 11.87 15.96 -39.34
N PRO A 504 11.20 16.34 -38.23
CA PRO A 504 11.19 15.54 -37.01
C PRO A 504 10.11 14.45 -37.09
N SER A 505 10.52 13.20 -36.89
CA SER A 505 9.63 12.06 -36.69
C SER A 505 8.93 12.15 -35.33
N SER A 506 7.64 12.41 -35.33
CA SER A 506 6.78 12.45 -34.14
C SER A 506 5.93 11.18 -34.02
N VAL A 507 5.71 10.72 -32.78
CA VAL A 507 4.73 9.68 -32.44
C VAL A 507 3.34 10.33 -32.39
N THR A 508 2.33 9.72 -33.00
CA THR A 508 0.95 10.26 -33.07
C THR A 508 -0.05 9.31 -32.41
N PHE A 509 -0.96 9.86 -31.59
CA PHE A 509 -2.09 9.15 -30.98
C PHE A 509 -3.40 9.60 -31.61
N GLY A 510 -4.34 8.67 -31.80
CA GLY A 510 -5.70 8.95 -32.29
C GLY A 510 -6.74 8.84 -31.17
N VAL A 511 -7.75 9.71 -31.19
CA VAL A 511 -8.93 9.66 -30.31
C VAL A 511 -10.11 9.11 -31.12
N SER A 512 -10.93 8.23 -30.54
CA SER A 512 -12.17 7.76 -31.16
C SER A 512 -13.32 7.64 -30.16
N GLY A 513 -14.55 7.88 -30.64
CA GLY A 513 -15.81 7.90 -29.89
C GLY A 513 -16.78 8.91 -30.53
N ASP A 514 -18.10 8.64 -30.49
CA ASP A 514 -19.11 9.62 -30.91
C ASP A 514 -19.34 10.63 -29.79
N LEU A 515 -18.94 11.88 -30.08
CA LEU A 515 -18.93 13.01 -29.17
C LEU A 515 -19.94 14.08 -29.59
N SER A 516 -20.95 13.72 -30.38
CA SER A 516 -22.08 14.63 -30.65
C SER A 516 -23.14 14.50 -29.55
N PHE A 517 -23.56 15.64 -29.01
CA PHE A 517 -24.52 15.70 -27.89
C PHE A 517 -25.91 16.21 -28.29
N GLY A 518 -26.12 16.57 -29.56
CA GLY A 518 -27.38 17.15 -30.05
C GLY A 518 -27.61 18.61 -29.61
N THR A 519 -28.81 19.13 -29.88
CA THR A 519 -29.24 20.45 -29.37
C THR A 519 -29.83 20.25 -27.99
N LEU A 520 -29.20 20.89 -27.02
CA LEU A 520 -29.64 20.93 -25.65
C LEU A 520 -30.17 22.34 -25.38
N ASN A 521 -31.39 22.42 -24.89
CA ASN A 521 -31.98 23.69 -24.47
C ASN A 521 -31.32 24.17 -23.16
N PRO A 522 -31.43 25.46 -22.80
CA PRO A 522 -30.91 25.96 -21.53
C PRO A 522 -31.37 25.06 -20.37
N GLY A 523 -30.43 24.52 -19.60
CA GLY A 523 -30.69 23.56 -18.51
C GLY A 523 -30.48 22.07 -18.84
N GLN A 524 -30.31 21.66 -20.10
CA GLN A 524 -30.02 20.26 -20.43
C GLN A 524 -28.52 19.92 -20.37
N SER A 525 -28.17 18.78 -19.78
CA SER A 525 -26.82 18.19 -19.85
C SER A 525 -26.84 16.76 -20.42
N SER A 526 -25.70 16.33 -20.98
CA SER A 526 -25.51 14.99 -21.58
C SER A 526 -24.03 14.58 -21.46
N THR A 527 -23.77 13.27 -21.31
CA THR A 527 -22.41 12.73 -21.08
C THR A 527 -22.06 11.64 -22.11
N LYS A 528 -20.81 11.64 -22.61
CA LYS A 528 -20.25 10.66 -23.57
C LYS A 528 -18.81 10.32 -23.20
N SER A 529 -18.31 9.16 -23.64
CA SER A 529 -16.93 8.69 -23.42
C SER A 529 -16.16 8.54 -24.73
N ALA A 530 -14.84 8.71 -24.71
CA ALA A 530 -13.95 8.45 -25.86
C ALA A 530 -12.66 7.70 -25.44
N THR A 531 -12.00 7.07 -26.41
CA THR A 531 -10.82 6.20 -26.22
C THR A 531 -9.62 6.72 -27.02
N LEU A 532 -8.43 6.65 -26.43
CA LEU A 532 -7.15 6.99 -27.07
C LEU A 532 -6.39 5.74 -27.51
N SER A 533 -5.79 5.77 -28.71
CA SER A 533 -5.02 4.68 -29.29
C SER A 533 -3.71 5.18 -29.91
N ASN A 534 -2.59 4.48 -29.66
CA ASN A 534 -1.31 4.72 -30.33
C ASN A 534 -1.38 4.08 -31.73
N ASN A 535 -1.32 4.92 -32.77
CA ASN A 535 -1.48 4.46 -34.15
C ASN A 535 -0.15 4.52 -34.93
N SER A 536 1.00 4.55 -34.25
CA SER A 536 2.32 4.47 -34.91
C SER A 536 2.74 3.01 -35.19
N THR A 537 3.53 2.79 -36.23
CA THR A 537 3.97 1.45 -36.70
C THR A 537 5.33 1.01 -36.17
N SER A 538 5.93 1.73 -35.21
CA SER A 538 7.29 1.48 -34.73
C SER A 538 7.30 1.08 -33.25
N SER A 539 7.77 -0.13 -32.96
CA SER A 539 8.09 -0.57 -31.59
C SER A 539 9.38 0.09 -31.10
N ILE A 540 9.39 0.66 -29.89
CA ILE A 540 10.62 1.15 -29.26
C ILE A 540 11.27 -0.03 -28.52
N SER A 541 12.42 -0.49 -29.01
CA SER A 541 13.26 -1.49 -28.35
C SER A 541 14.72 -1.18 -28.62
N GLU A 542 15.40 -0.52 -27.69
CA GLU A 542 16.82 -0.74 -27.40
C GLU A 542 17.05 -0.52 -25.90
N SER A 543 17.80 -1.43 -25.26
CA SER A 543 18.32 -1.24 -23.91
C SER A 543 19.84 -1.36 -23.95
N ARG A 544 20.53 -0.27 -23.59
CA ARG A 544 21.94 -0.28 -23.19
C ARG A 544 22.02 0.39 -21.83
N PHE A 545 22.75 -0.21 -20.89
CA PHE A 545 23.06 0.37 -19.59
C PHE A 545 24.58 0.49 -19.45
N GLN A 546 25.04 1.56 -18.82
CA GLN A 546 26.42 1.72 -18.35
C GLN A 546 26.35 2.06 -16.87
N VAL A 547 27.11 1.33 -16.05
CA VAL A 547 27.22 1.60 -14.61
C VAL A 547 28.64 2.05 -14.31
N GLN A 548 28.80 3.20 -13.65
CA GLN A 548 30.08 3.66 -13.10
C GLN A 548 30.13 3.37 -11.61
N GLY A 549 31.23 2.81 -11.11
CA GLY A 549 31.34 2.37 -9.71
C GLY A 549 32.76 2.41 -9.14
N ILE A 550 32.82 2.47 -7.81
CA ILE A 550 34.05 2.38 -7.01
C ILE A 550 34.21 0.91 -6.56
N ALA A 551 35.42 0.36 -6.59
CA ALA A 551 35.68 -1.02 -6.18
C ALA A 551 35.12 -1.31 -4.76
N ASN A 552 34.46 -2.46 -4.58
CA ASN A 552 33.73 -2.91 -3.37
C ASN A 552 32.46 -2.13 -2.99
N ALA A 553 32.08 -1.06 -3.69
CA ALA A 553 30.79 -0.42 -3.47
C ALA A 553 29.63 -1.32 -3.95
N VAL A 554 28.50 -1.25 -3.25
CA VAL A 554 27.23 -1.79 -3.74
C VAL A 554 26.66 -0.76 -4.70
N ALA A 555 26.36 -1.19 -5.92
CA ALA A 555 25.66 -0.36 -6.90
C ALA A 555 24.31 -0.98 -7.21
N THR A 556 23.32 -0.10 -7.33
CA THR A 556 21.91 -0.47 -7.56
C THR A 556 21.46 0.09 -8.92
N GLU A 557 20.93 -0.77 -9.79
CA GLU A 557 20.44 -0.39 -11.12
C GLU A 557 18.99 -0.85 -11.32
N ARG A 558 18.22 -0.13 -12.15
CA ARG A 558 16.83 -0.45 -12.46
C ARG A 558 16.62 -0.87 -13.89
N VAL A 559 16.00 -2.04 -14.04
CA VAL A 559 15.57 -2.55 -15.34
C VAL A 559 14.06 -2.66 -15.34
N ARG A 560 13.39 -1.87 -16.19
CA ARG A 560 11.94 -2.01 -16.43
C ARG A 560 11.68 -3.10 -17.47
N VAL A 561 10.96 -4.14 -17.07
CA VAL A 561 10.49 -5.20 -17.96
C VAL A 561 9.03 -4.97 -18.30
N THR A 562 8.70 -4.78 -19.57
CA THR A 562 7.31 -4.58 -20.03
C THR A 562 6.87 -5.76 -20.86
N ASN A 563 5.73 -6.36 -20.53
CA ASN A 563 5.10 -7.32 -21.41
C ASN A 563 4.41 -6.59 -22.56
N THR A 564 5.04 -6.63 -23.72
CA THR A 564 4.51 -6.05 -24.97
C THR A 564 3.71 -7.06 -25.80
N ASP A 565 3.58 -8.29 -25.31
CA ASP A 565 2.81 -9.35 -25.94
C ASP A 565 1.30 -9.21 -25.66
N ILE A 566 0.49 -9.93 -26.42
CA ILE A 566 -0.98 -9.96 -26.31
C ILE A 566 -1.48 -11.00 -25.30
N MET A 567 -0.58 -11.78 -24.71
CA MET A 567 -0.88 -12.78 -23.68
C MET A 567 0.00 -12.58 -22.44
N GLU A 568 -0.39 -13.20 -21.32
CA GLU A 568 0.45 -13.25 -20.12
C GLU A 568 1.77 -13.99 -20.41
N GLN A 569 2.88 -13.42 -19.94
CA GLN A 569 4.21 -13.99 -20.08
C GLN A 569 4.81 -14.19 -18.69
N ARG A 570 5.47 -15.33 -18.47
CA ARG A 570 6.34 -15.56 -17.31
C ARG A 570 7.76 -15.17 -17.67
N TYR A 571 8.41 -14.37 -16.84
CA TYR A 571 9.79 -13.94 -16.99
C TYR A 571 10.66 -14.63 -15.93
N GLU A 572 11.85 -15.07 -16.33
CA GLU A 572 12.88 -15.65 -15.45
C GLU A 572 14.20 -14.93 -15.71
N LEU A 573 14.85 -14.49 -14.65
CA LEU A 573 16.16 -13.85 -14.70
C LEU A 573 17.22 -14.82 -14.20
N SER A 574 18.34 -14.88 -14.91
CA SER A 574 19.49 -15.70 -14.53
C SER A 574 20.81 -14.97 -14.78
N THR A 575 21.79 -15.20 -13.93
CA THR A 575 23.15 -14.67 -14.04
C THR A 575 24.13 -15.81 -14.25
N SER A 576 25.27 -15.53 -14.89
CA SER A 576 26.33 -16.52 -15.05
C SER A 576 27.21 -16.61 -13.80
N ASN A 577 26.66 -16.92 -12.62
CA ASN A 577 27.30 -17.36 -11.35
C ASN A 577 28.66 -16.75 -10.88
N GLU A 578 29.25 -15.76 -11.55
CA GLU A 578 30.63 -15.33 -11.35
C GLU A 578 30.74 -14.13 -10.38
N TYR A 579 29.61 -13.53 -9.97
CA TYR A 579 29.57 -12.33 -9.11
C TYR A 579 28.39 -12.32 -8.11
N ASP A 580 28.56 -11.66 -6.96
CA ASP A 580 27.53 -11.39 -5.94
C ASP A 580 26.51 -10.37 -6.48
N ILE A 581 25.55 -10.86 -7.26
CA ILE A 581 24.43 -10.08 -7.83
C ILE A 581 23.14 -10.54 -7.15
N SER A 582 22.43 -9.63 -6.49
CA SER A 582 21.08 -9.88 -5.98
C SER A 582 20.04 -9.13 -6.81
N MET A 583 18.83 -9.69 -6.91
CA MET A 583 17.76 -9.15 -7.73
C MET A 583 16.46 -9.14 -6.94
N SER A 584 15.67 -8.08 -7.04
CA SER A 584 14.40 -7.99 -6.30
C SER A 584 13.40 -9.07 -6.70
N HIS A 585 13.45 -9.56 -7.94
CA HIS A 585 12.59 -10.66 -8.41
C HIS A 585 13.31 -11.57 -9.41
N LEU A 586 13.45 -12.85 -9.07
CA LEU A 586 14.07 -13.87 -9.92
C LEU A 586 13.09 -14.42 -10.99
N GLU A 587 11.81 -14.52 -10.63
CA GLU A 587 10.73 -14.91 -11.53
C GLU A 587 9.51 -14.01 -11.30
N PHE A 588 8.78 -13.66 -12.37
CA PHE A 588 7.51 -12.95 -12.27
C PHE A 588 6.64 -13.11 -13.52
N LYS A 589 5.34 -12.85 -13.39
CA LYS A 589 4.40 -12.85 -14.51
C LYS A 589 3.92 -11.44 -14.81
N LEU A 590 3.68 -11.15 -16.08
CA LEU A 590 3.10 -9.89 -16.52
C LEU A 590 1.97 -10.15 -17.51
N SER A 591 0.81 -9.55 -17.26
CA SER A 591 -0.26 -9.47 -18.26
C SER A 591 0.10 -8.48 -19.38
N PRO A 592 -0.57 -8.54 -20.55
CA PRO A 592 -0.33 -7.62 -21.67
C PRO A 592 -0.34 -6.14 -21.26
N GLY A 593 0.67 -5.40 -21.70
CA GLY A 593 0.83 -3.96 -21.43
C GLY A 593 1.25 -3.62 -20.00
N LYS A 594 1.41 -4.61 -19.11
CA LYS A 594 1.92 -4.38 -17.74
C LYS A 594 3.44 -4.40 -17.73
N SER A 595 4.01 -3.60 -16.83
CA SER A 595 5.44 -3.49 -16.62
C SER A 595 5.80 -3.83 -15.18
N LYS A 596 7.00 -4.36 -14.96
CA LYS A 596 7.56 -4.58 -13.64
C LYS A 596 9.01 -4.12 -13.64
N ASP A 597 9.36 -3.32 -12.65
CA ASP A 597 10.73 -2.89 -12.43
C ASP A 597 11.47 -3.98 -11.64
N VAL A 598 12.66 -4.32 -12.10
CA VAL A 598 13.57 -5.24 -11.43
C VAL A 598 14.76 -4.42 -10.95
N VAL A 599 15.02 -4.50 -9.65
CA VAL A 599 16.20 -3.90 -9.04
C VAL A 599 17.34 -4.91 -9.09
N LEU A 600 18.46 -4.51 -9.66
CA LEU A 600 19.70 -5.27 -9.64
C LEU A 600 20.63 -4.62 -8.62
N ARG A 601 21.10 -5.39 -7.64
CA ARG A 601 22.20 -4.96 -6.76
C ARG A 601 23.40 -5.83 -7.02
N PHE A 602 24.57 -5.24 -7.12
CA PHE A 602 25.79 -6.01 -7.32
C PHE A 602 26.96 -5.38 -6.55
N ARG A 603 27.81 -6.25 -6.00
CA ARG A 603 29.05 -5.84 -5.34
C ARG A 603 30.19 -5.94 -6.34
N GLN A 604 30.88 -4.84 -6.60
CA GLN A 604 31.96 -4.79 -7.61
C GLN A 604 33.19 -5.58 -7.12
N PRO A 605 33.68 -6.61 -7.85
CA PRO A 605 34.72 -7.51 -7.34
C PRO A 605 36.14 -6.93 -7.39
N GLN A 606 36.58 -6.34 -8.52
CA GLN A 606 37.91 -5.69 -8.74
C GLN A 606 37.92 -4.72 -9.95
N GLU A 607 39.05 -4.03 -10.20
CA GLU A 607 39.27 -3.16 -11.37
C GLU A 607 39.12 -3.95 -12.68
N SER A 608 38.01 -3.72 -13.40
CA SER A 608 37.67 -4.24 -14.74
C SER A 608 37.08 -5.67 -14.78
N SER A 609 35.76 -5.78 -14.68
CA SER A 609 35.00 -7.04 -14.86
C SER A 609 33.76 -6.80 -15.73
N GLN A 610 33.30 -7.83 -16.44
CA GLN A 610 32.10 -7.79 -17.29
C GLN A 610 31.21 -8.98 -16.94
N THR A 611 29.90 -8.76 -16.79
CA THR A 611 28.92 -9.83 -16.54
C THR A 611 27.71 -9.72 -17.47
N GLN A 612 26.98 -10.83 -17.66
CA GLN A 612 25.75 -10.88 -18.44
C GLN A 612 24.57 -11.32 -17.57
N LEU A 613 23.52 -10.51 -17.57
CA LEU A 613 22.21 -10.90 -17.06
C LEU A 613 21.37 -11.43 -18.23
N SER A 614 20.74 -12.59 -18.05
CA SER A 614 19.86 -13.20 -19.05
C SER A 614 18.41 -13.10 -18.58
N LEU A 615 17.56 -12.49 -19.41
CA LEU A 615 16.11 -12.45 -19.21
C LEU A 615 15.44 -13.42 -20.21
N LEU A 616 14.71 -14.39 -19.68
CA LEU A 616 13.95 -15.37 -20.45
C LEU A 616 12.46 -15.13 -20.25
N SER A 617 11.66 -15.27 -21.31
CA SER A 617 10.20 -15.25 -21.22
C SER A 617 9.60 -16.58 -21.68
N PHE A 618 8.51 -16.98 -21.04
CA PHE A 618 7.78 -18.22 -21.29
C PHE A 618 6.29 -17.94 -21.43
N ASP A 619 5.70 -18.48 -22.49
CA ASP A 619 4.25 -18.56 -22.66
C ASP A 619 3.65 -19.50 -21.61
N ALA A 620 2.51 -19.14 -21.03
CA ALA A 620 1.76 -20.02 -20.16
C ALA A 620 1.28 -21.32 -20.84
N ASN A 621 1.18 -21.35 -22.18
CA ASN A 621 0.59 -22.44 -22.96
C ASN A 621 1.57 -23.30 -23.77
N GLN A 622 2.89 -23.07 -23.70
CA GLN A 622 3.89 -23.87 -24.44
C GLN A 622 4.98 -24.44 -23.54
N THR A 623 5.34 -25.72 -23.75
CA THR A 623 6.43 -26.43 -23.05
C THR A 623 7.81 -26.19 -23.68
N GLY A 624 8.07 -24.98 -24.16
CA GLY A 624 9.36 -24.54 -24.69
C GLY A 624 9.50 -23.01 -24.71
N PRO A 625 10.73 -22.46 -24.63
CA PRO A 625 10.92 -21.01 -24.63
C PRO A 625 10.44 -20.42 -25.96
N LEU A 626 9.49 -19.48 -25.90
CA LEU A 626 9.10 -18.69 -27.06
C LEU A 626 10.26 -17.77 -27.44
N LYS A 627 10.54 -17.65 -28.74
CA LYS A 627 11.53 -16.72 -29.27
C LYS A 627 11.03 -15.27 -29.12
N VAL A 628 11.26 -14.64 -27.98
CA VAL A 628 11.78 -13.27 -28.00
C VAL A 628 13.22 -13.43 -28.50
N GLY A 629 13.55 -12.86 -29.67
CA GLY A 629 14.78 -13.17 -30.42
C GLY A 629 15.98 -13.43 -29.52
N ASN A 630 16.32 -14.71 -29.32
CA ASN A 630 17.37 -15.21 -28.43
C ASN A 630 17.53 -14.40 -27.13
N GLY A 631 16.63 -14.56 -26.14
CA GLY A 631 16.77 -14.13 -24.72
C GLY A 631 17.65 -12.91 -24.48
N ILE A 632 17.08 -11.76 -24.14
CA ILE A 632 17.82 -10.50 -24.01
C ILE A 632 18.97 -10.70 -23.01
N LYS A 633 20.20 -10.66 -23.54
CA LYS A 633 21.44 -10.64 -22.76
C LYS A 633 21.81 -9.19 -22.51
N LEU A 634 21.79 -8.78 -21.25
CA LEU A 634 22.11 -7.43 -20.83
C LEU A 634 23.58 -7.41 -20.37
N PRO A 635 24.51 -6.84 -21.17
CA PRO A 635 25.89 -6.70 -20.75
C PRO A 635 25.99 -5.61 -19.68
N ILE A 636 26.66 -5.90 -18.56
CA ILE A 636 27.02 -4.93 -17.53
C ILE A 636 28.55 -4.85 -17.51
N GLU A 637 29.08 -3.65 -17.74
CA GLU A 637 30.52 -3.38 -17.77
C GLU A 637 30.89 -2.47 -16.59
N PHE A 638 31.79 -2.93 -15.73
CA PHE A 638 32.27 -2.16 -14.58
C PHE A 638 33.54 -1.38 -14.96
N ILE A 639 33.44 -0.05 -15.02
CA ILE A 639 34.59 0.83 -15.30
C ILE A 639 34.90 1.67 -14.07
N THR A 640 36.12 1.54 -13.52
CA THR A 640 36.63 2.44 -12.48
C THR A 640 37.10 3.76 -13.09
N ALA A 641 36.61 4.89 -12.57
CA ALA A 641 37.26 6.17 -12.80
C ALA A 641 38.50 6.28 -11.90
N LYS A 642 39.68 6.51 -12.49
CA LYS A 642 40.90 6.84 -11.73
C LYS A 642 40.67 8.16 -10.99
N ILE A 643 40.89 8.13 -9.68
CA ILE A 643 40.72 9.24 -8.73
C ILE A 643 41.37 10.53 -9.28
N ALA A 644 40.59 11.61 -9.31
CA ALA A 644 41.09 12.96 -9.63
C ALA A 644 42.02 13.45 -8.52
N GLY A 645 43.32 13.29 -8.76
CA GLY A 645 44.40 13.77 -7.90
C GLY A 645 45.69 13.94 -8.69
N ALA A 646 45.64 14.58 -9.87
CA ALA A 646 46.83 15.02 -10.60
C ALA A 646 46.49 16.24 -11.46
N SER A 647 47.07 17.38 -11.11
CA SER A 647 47.09 18.59 -11.91
C SER A 647 47.87 18.35 -13.21
N ILE A 648 47.25 18.54 -14.38
CA ILE A 648 47.99 18.78 -15.63
C ILE A 648 47.31 19.92 -16.38
N SER A 649 48.04 21.02 -16.45
CA SER A 649 47.86 22.12 -17.39
C SER A 649 48.11 21.64 -18.81
N ASP A 650 47.07 21.44 -19.61
CA ASP A 650 47.19 21.66 -21.05
C ASP A 650 45.81 21.90 -21.69
N THR A 651 45.63 23.11 -22.21
CA THR A 651 44.44 23.52 -22.97
C THR A 651 44.52 22.97 -24.38
N SER A 652 44.16 21.70 -24.57
CA SER A 652 43.71 21.19 -25.86
C SER A 652 42.97 19.87 -25.69
N LEU A 653 41.64 19.87 -25.87
CA LEU A 653 40.81 18.77 -26.39
C LEU A 653 39.32 19.08 -26.16
N LEU A 654 38.83 20.09 -26.88
CA LEU A 654 37.44 20.14 -27.33
C LEU A 654 37.47 20.01 -28.85
N SER A 655 37.36 18.79 -29.35
CA SER A 655 36.96 18.55 -30.73
C SER A 655 36.32 17.16 -30.85
N ALA A 656 35.08 17.15 -31.37
CA ALA A 656 34.34 15.95 -31.74
C ALA A 656 35.18 15.00 -32.61
N PRO A 657 35.02 13.67 -32.50
CA PRO A 657 35.83 12.74 -33.25
C PRO A 657 35.51 12.83 -34.75
N THR A 658 36.53 13.15 -35.54
CA THR A 658 36.54 12.97 -36.98
C THR A 658 37.14 11.61 -37.32
N PHE A 659 36.53 10.90 -38.27
CA PHE A 659 36.96 9.60 -38.76
C PHE A 659 38.36 9.66 -39.40
N SER A 660 39.26 8.75 -38.99
CA SER A 660 40.61 8.60 -39.55
C SER A 660 40.77 7.30 -40.34
N SER A 661 41.36 7.40 -41.53
CA SER A 661 41.60 6.33 -42.50
C SER A 661 42.61 5.26 -42.05
N TRP A 662 43.21 5.39 -40.86
CA TRP A 662 44.08 4.36 -40.27
C TRP A 662 43.34 3.13 -39.75
N ASN A 663 42.07 3.28 -39.35
CA ASN A 663 41.28 2.15 -38.88
C ASN A 663 40.95 1.16 -40.01
N ILE A 664 40.84 1.64 -41.26
CA ILE A 664 40.63 0.79 -42.44
C ILE A 664 41.84 -0.11 -42.70
N VAL A 665 43.07 0.36 -42.41
CA VAL A 665 44.29 -0.44 -42.58
C VAL A 665 44.35 -1.60 -41.57
N ILE A 666 43.92 -1.37 -40.33
CA ILE A 666 43.88 -2.40 -39.28
C ILE A 666 42.81 -3.44 -39.60
N TYR A 667 41.61 -3.02 -40.01
CA TYR A 667 40.54 -3.97 -40.39
C TYR A 667 40.88 -4.82 -41.62
N VAL A 668 41.69 -4.29 -42.56
CA VAL A 668 42.18 -5.07 -43.70
C VAL A 668 43.26 -6.08 -43.28
N ILE A 669 44.14 -5.75 -42.33
CA ILE A 669 45.13 -6.69 -41.78
C ILE A 669 44.44 -7.83 -41.01
N ASP A 670 43.43 -7.52 -40.20
CA ASP A 670 42.66 -8.52 -39.45
C ASP A 670 41.86 -9.45 -40.38
N ALA A 671 41.27 -8.92 -41.45
CA ALA A 671 40.59 -9.73 -42.46
C ALA A 671 41.56 -10.70 -43.19
N ILE A 672 42.80 -10.27 -43.47
CA ILE A 672 43.84 -11.12 -44.08
C ILE A 672 44.29 -12.21 -43.10
N LEU A 673 44.45 -11.90 -41.82
CA LEU A 673 44.83 -12.87 -40.78
C LEU A 673 43.73 -13.92 -40.54
N ILE A 674 42.45 -13.53 -40.60
CA ILE A 674 41.31 -14.43 -40.49
C ILE A 674 41.23 -15.39 -41.69
N VAL A 675 41.55 -14.92 -42.91
CA VAL A 675 41.60 -15.78 -44.10
C VAL A 675 42.78 -16.77 -44.04
N ILE A 676 43.94 -16.36 -43.52
CA ILE A 676 45.10 -17.24 -43.29
C ILE A 676 44.81 -18.29 -42.21
N ALA A 677 44.19 -17.89 -41.10
CA ALA A 677 43.79 -18.80 -40.03
C ALA A 677 42.73 -19.81 -40.51
N SER A 678 41.75 -19.36 -41.31
CA SER A 678 40.72 -20.22 -41.91
C SER A 678 41.28 -21.21 -42.93
N TRP A 679 42.36 -20.83 -43.65
CA TRP A 679 43.10 -21.71 -44.57
C TRP A 679 43.96 -22.76 -43.83
N LEU A 680 44.51 -22.42 -42.66
CA LEU A 680 45.30 -23.35 -41.83
C LEU A 680 44.42 -24.38 -41.10
N VAL A 681 43.22 -23.97 -40.65
CA VAL A 681 42.27 -24.84 -39.93
C VAL A 681 41.61 -25.88 -40.84
N THR A 682 41.44 -25.59 -42.13
CA THR A 682 40.82 -26.55 -43.09
C THR A 682 41.73 -27.71 -43.52
N ARG A 683 43.01 -27.76 -43.09
CA ARG A 683 43.99 -28.74 -43.62
C ARG A 683 44.65 -29.73 -42.66
N ARG A 684 44.24 -29.90 -41.40
CA ARG A 684 44.77 -31.00 -40.56
C ARG A 684 43.69 -31.85 -39.87
N LYS A 685 43.78 -33.16 -40.14
CA LYS A 685 42.87 -34.24 -39.75
C LYS A 685 43.51 -35.09 -38.63
N PHE A 686 42.66 -35.57 -37.71
CA PHE A 686 42.76 -36.76 -36.82
C PHE A 686 43.57 -36.75 -35.50
N ALA A 687 42.80 -36.81 -34.40
CA ALA A 687 42.70 -37.84 -33.32
C ALA A 687 43.93 -38.50 -32.65
N TYR A 688 43.94 -38.54 -31.30
CA TYR A 688 43.84 -39.81 -30.53
C TYR A 688 43.49 -39.62 -29.03
N LYS A 689 42.95 -40.70 -28.44
CA LYS A 689 42.37 -40.92 -27.09
C LYS A 689 43.39 -41.17 -25.95
N ARG A 690 42.97 -40.79 -24.73
CA ARG A 690 43.15 -41.35 -23.35
C ARG A 690 44.55 -41.80 -22.87
N ALA A 691 44.99 -41.29 -21.71
CA ALA A 691 44.75 -41.83 -20.36
C ALA A 691 45.50 -41.01 -19.27
N GLY A 692 44.98 -40.98 -18.02
CA GLY A 692 45.83 -40.81 -16.82
C GLY A 692 45.69 -39.53 -15.98
N ASN A 693 44.59 -39.45 -15.23
CA ASN A 693 44.35 -38.81 -13.94
C ASN A 693 45.45 -38.05 -13.15
N TYR A 694 44.99 -36.87 -12.72
CA TYR A 694 45.25 -36.06 -11.50
C TYR A 694 46.32 -34.95 -11.49
N GLN A 695 45.77 -33.79 -11.12
CA GLN A 695 46.29 -32.72 -10.26
C GLN A 695 47.11 -31.60 -10.91
N ILE A 696 46.55 -30.37 -10.95
CA ILE A 696 46.85 -29.27 -10.02
C ILE A 696 46.40 -27.92 -10.61
N SER A 697 45.77 -27.15 -9.71
CA SER A 697 45.68 -25.70 -9.53
C SER A 697 45.73 -24.75 -10.73
N PHE A 698 44.71 -23.89 -10.79
CA PHE A 698 44.81 -22.60 -11.45
C PHE A 698 45.44 -21.59 -10.48
N ILE A 699 46.58 -21.04 -10.90
CA ILE A 699 47.05 -19.70 -10.54
C ILE A 699 46.53 -18.78 -11.64
#